data_AF-A0A353VZW4-F1
#
_entry.id   AF-A0A353VZW4-F1
#
_cell.length_a   1.000
_cell.length_b   1.000
_cell.length_c   1.000
_cell.angle_alpha   90.00
_cell.angle_beta   90.00
_cell.angle_gamma   90.00
#
_symmetry.space_group_name_H-M   'P 1'
#
loop_
_entity.id
_entity.type
_entity.pdbx_description
1 polymer ?
#
loop_
_entity_poly.entity_id
_entity_poly.type
_entity_poly.pdbx_seq_one_letter_code
_entity_poly.pdbx_strand_id
1 'polypeptide(L)'
;MDKITAQHLIEKTFNESFSEAQFTLFTKNLLNDLEQGEKVRSYSGNYIWDDFKEHINTYKRIGKYIDPNGEAMDVLIVEVKSIAKLERARTALRNFVIKHLSRFSKDYALVAFYSKEDRGAEWRFSFIKLEYQSVLDEEKGKVKTRTEFTPAKRYSFLVGKYEKTHTAKNQLLPLLQNISNNPTIEELEAAFSIEKVTDEFFNQYKDLYIKLYEHLENDNRVKAEFENAGINNARFTKKLLGQIVFLYFLQKKGWLGVAQNARWGTGNKRFVQELFELAQSEKLNFFKDKLQYLFYEALAKERDNVNSYYKRFDCRIPFLNGGLFEADYNWREANISIPEDLFRNVEKNKSGDVGTGILDVFDRYNFTIKEDEPLDKEVAVDPEMLGKVFENMLDITERKSKGAFYTPREIVHYMCQESLIHYLDNSLNSGTNNYQELGSNQTKLFSDVETKNGQVSIEIEHGKQILVPQKDIELFIRKGHFAIENDERVATKGETKTYQYQLPESIRKNADLIDQELSSIKICDPAIGSGAFPVGLLHELVNAMLVLKPHLSYNYLTDKLKGFGFTQLESVSDSRYIYRLKRHIIQESIYGVDIDSSAIDIARLRLWLSLVVDEDDLDPIETLPNLDYKIVCGNSLIGFPDGWKSPAFEKIEFLKREFYNETDELKKRELKANIEVEIRNRLATSKRVFGYQVDFDFKLFFSEVWREKGGFDVVIGNPPYVGISKVDYKDVLKKMDYETYVTTGDLYVLFYECGYKLLKPRGNVNLITSNKWINASYGTKTRNFFAKKTNPKLLIDFAKVRIFPNATVFVNILMLERSNADGIVDAVTIEGNYLPTVPLENYITIKKVRLSIIGEEVWKIGSSKELVINKAIEGKGLKIKDWEGLIFYRGVTTGLNEAFHIRNEEAAELIKKDSQSSKLIFPLLRGKDIKRWNFSYKDLSIIFTKQGLDIAQFPIIEEYLRKYYDELVPKQKSTDKKGRKPGIYKWFEIQDNTAYFNNFLEPKIIWIEISDRANYAYDENGHFLTNSAYFLSGKHLKYLISVLNSSVADYYFFQITAKIAGGRKRYTKQYVEQIPIPFIQKEEQIPYEKLVDYVILAKSKADEIVFKFFESLLDALVFELYFPEEIKSAGKEILKHLGDLKPITDEMSEEKKLAIIQSEYERLSHPNHPVRIAIETLDSVEEVRIIREALK
;
A
#
# COMPACT_ATOMS: atom_id res chain seq x y z
N MET A 1 29.14 -28.22 9.51
CA MET A 1 29.16 -29.65 9.18
C MET A 1 29.41 -29.78 7.69
N ASP A 2 29.92 -30.90 7.14
CA ASP A 2 30.00 -31.02 5.67
C ASP A 2 28.59 -31.03 5.05
N LYS A 3 28.47 -30.60 3.79
CA LYS A 3 27.17 -30.40 3.12
C LYS A 3 26.33 -31.68 3.07
N ILE A 4 26.96 -32.83 2.82
CA ILE A 4 26.26 -34.11 2.62
C ILE A 4 25.73 -34.62 3.96
N THR A 5 26.56 -34.56 5.01
CA THR A 5 26.17 -34.95 6.37
C THR A 5 25.05 -34.06 6.92
N ALA A 6 25.12 -32.75 6.68
CA ALA A 6 24.06 -31.82 7.08
C ALA A 6 22.73 -32.10 6.35
N GLN A 7 22.78 -32.35 5.04
CA GLN A 7 21.60 -32.74 4.26
C GLN A 7 21.00 -34.06 4.78
N HIS A 8 21.83 -35.06 5.06
CA HIS A 8 21.38 -36.34 5.58
C HIS A 8 20.74 -36.22 6.97
N LEU A 9 21.28 -35.36 7.85
CA LEU A 9 20.70 -35.11 9.18
C LEU A 9 19.30 -34.47 9.09
N ILE A 10 19.13 -33.49 8.20
CA ILE A 10 17.82 -32.86 7.94
C ILE A 10 16.84 -33.89 7.39
N GLU A 11 17.23 -34.64 6.35
CA GLU A 11 16.37 -35.63 5.71
C GLU A 11 15.96 -36.74 6.68
N LYS A 12 16.90 -37.24 7.50
CA LYS A 12 16.61 -38.24 8.53
C LYS A 12 15.68 -37.72 9.62
N THR A 13 15.81 -36.44 10.00
CA THR A 13 14.96 -35.85 11.05
C THR A 13 13.56 -35.57 10.53
N PHE A 14 13.44 -35.00 9.34
CA PHE A 14 12.18 -34.43 8.84
C PHE A 14 11.41 -35.33 7.84
N ASN A 15 12.02 -36.35 7.21
CA ASN A 15 11.29 -37.33 6.36
C ASN A 15 10.80 -38.56 7.14
N GLU A 16 11.10 -38.66 8.43
CA GLU A 16 10.68 -39.78 9.29
C GLU A 16 9.58 -39.34 10.27
N SER A 17 8.91 -40.33 10.89
CA SER A 17 7.99 -40.06 12.00
C SER A 17 8.74 -39.41 13.16
N PHE A 18 8.06 -38.52 13.89
CA PHE A 18 8.66 -37.74 14.97
C PHE A 18 9.37 -38.64 16.00
N SER A 19 10.67 -38.37 16.19
CA SER A 19 11.51 -39.05 17.17
C SER A 19 12.20 -38.02 18.05
N GLU A 20 11.92 -38.08 19.35
CA GLU A 20 12.53 -37.17 20.33
C GLU A 20 14.06 -37.19 20.30
N ALA A 21 14.66 -38.37 20.10
CA ALA A 21 16.11 -38.52 20.04
C ALA A 21 16.70 -37.84 18.80
N GLN A 22 16.07 -38.00 17.64
CA GLN A 22 16.52 -37.35 16.39
C GLN A 22 16.32 -35.84 16.47
N PHE A 23 15.19 -35.38 17.00
CA PHE A 23 14.92 -33.95 17.16
C PHE A 23 15.90 -33.28 18.13
N THR A 24 16.25 -33.95 19.23
CA THR A 24 17.26 -33.45 20.19
C THR A 24 18.65 -33.40 19.55
N LEU A 25 19.01 -34.40 18.75
CA LEU A 25 20.27 -34.42 18.01
C LEU A 25 20.33 -33.29 16.98
N PHE A 26 19.24 -33.09 16.23
CA PHE A 26 19.12 -32.04 15.24
C PHE A 26 19.26 -30.65 15.87
N THR A 27 18.49 -30.36 16.93
CA THR A 27 18.52 -29.05 17.61
C THR A 27 19.87 -28.74 18.24
N LYS A 28 20.56 -29.76 18.78
CA LYS A 28 21.94 -29.61 19.28
C LYS A 28 22.92 -29.21 18.17
N ASN A 29 22.83 -29.83 17.00
CA ASN A 29 23.70 -29.49 15.86
C ASN A 29 23.31 -28.17 15.19
N LEU A 30 22.02 -27.79 15.26
CA LEU A 30 21.54 -26.52 14.71
C LEU A 30 22.01 -25.32 15.54
N LEU A 31 21.98 -25.44 16.87
CA LEU A 31 22.24 -24.33 17.80
C LEU A 31 23.67 -24.33 18.36
N ASN A 32 24.45 -25.40 18.12
CA ASN A 32 25.78 -25.68 18.66
C ASN A 32 25.83 -25.81 20.21
N ASP A 33 25.46 -24.76 20.94
CA ASP A 33 25.53 -24.65 22.41
C ASP A 33 24.13 -24.62 23.06
N LEU A 34 23.50 -25.79 23.19
CA LEU A 34 22.21 -25.93 23.89
C LEU A 34 22.43 -26.32 25.37
N GLU A 35 22.11 -25.43 26.31
CA GLU A 35 22.12 -25.72 27.76
C GLU A 35 20.99 -26.70 28.09
N GLN A 36 21.33 -27.97 28.33
CA GLN A 36 20.39 -28.97 28.83
C GLN A 36 20.27 -28.84 30.35
N GLY A 37 19.06 -28.62 30.86
CA GLY A 37 18.83 -28.62 32.31
C GLY A 37 19.09 -30.00 32.92
N GLU A 38 19.59 -30.05 34.16
CA GLU A 38 20.01 -31.29 34.86
C GLU A 38 18.92 -32.39 34.95
N LYS A 39 17.65 -32.07 34.68
CA LYS A 39 16.55 -33.02 34.46
C LYS A 39 15.59 -32.53 33.38
N VAL A 40 15.37 -33.31 32.32
CA VAL A 40 14.36 -33.02 31.30
C VAL A 40 12.96 -33.24 31.89
N ARG A 41 12.29 -32.16 32.31
CA ARG A 41 10.96 -32.22 32.94
C ARG A 41 9.88 -32.36 31.87
N SER A 42 9.10 -33.45 31.95
CA SER A 42 7.85 -33.62 31.21
C SER A 42 6.68 -33.18 32.08
N TYR A 43 5.77 -32.42 31.49
CA TYR A 43 4.59 -31.86 32.16
C TYR A 43 3.33 -32.47 31.53
N SER A 44 2.44 -33.01 32.37
CA SER A 44 1.18 -33.63 31.96
C SER A 44 0.07 -33.38 33.00
N GLY A 45 -1.20 -33.63 32.63
CA GLY A 45 -2.32 -33.52 33.57
C GLY A 45 -2.53 -32.11 34.13
N ASN A 46 -2.47 -31.94 35.45
CA ASN A 46 -2.71 -30.66 36.13
C ASN A 46 -1.64 -29.58 35.87
N TYR A 47 -0.53 -29.95 35.25
CA TYR A 47 0.52 -29.00 34.85
C TYR A 47 0.25 -28.31 33.51
N ILE A 48 -0.77 -28.76 32.76
CA ILE A 48 -1.25 -28.07 31.56
C ILE A 48 -2.36 -27.11 32.00
N TRP A 49 -2.32 -25.87 31.54
CA TRP A 49 -3.37 -24.90 31.82
C TRP A 49 -4.72 -25.38 31.32
N ASP A 50 -5.76 -25.18 32.13
CA ASP A 50 -7.10 -25.71 31.87
C ASP A 50 -7.67 -25.31 30.51
N ASP A 51 -7.28 -24.14 29.98
CA ASP A 51 -7.74 -23.61 28.69
C ASP A 51 -7.23 -24.44 27.51
N PHE A 52 -6.03 -25.04 27.63
CA PHE A 52 -5.39 -25.81 26.56
C PHE A 52 -5.49 -27.33 26.76
N LYS A 53 -6.11 -27.79 27.85
CA LYS A 53 -6.30 -29.21 28.15
C LYS A 53 -7.10 -29.94 27.08
N GLU A 54 -7.90 -29.25 26.27
CA GLU A 54 -8.59 -29.88 25.17
C GLU A 54 -7.69 -30.15 23.96
N HIS A 55 -6.59 -29.41 23.80
CA HIS A 55 -5.73 -29.47 22.62
C HIS A 55 -4.42 -30.21 22.88
N ILE A 56 -3.86 -30.11 24.09
CA ILE A 56 -2.51 -30.59 24.42
C ILE A 56 -2.58 -31.73 25.42
N ASN A 57 -1.79 -32.78 25.19
CA ASN A 57 -1.68 -33.94 26.06
C ASN A 57 -0.48 -33.82 27.02
N THR A 58 0.71 -33.52 26.50
CA THR A 58 1.93 -33.34 27.29
C THR A 58 2.86 -32.29 26.64
N TYR A 59 3.76 -31.68 27.42
CA TYR A 59 4.86 -30.89 26.86
C TYR A 59 6.16 -31.09 27.63
N LYS A 60 7.30 -30.89 26.96
CA LYS A 60 8.64 -31.12 27.49
C LYS A 60 9.59 -30.02 27.02
N ARG A 61 10.42 -29.50 27.94
CA ARG A 61 11.47 -28.51 27.62
C ARG A 61 12.81 -29.24 27.51
N ILE A 62 13.41 -29.24 26.31
CA ILE A 62 14.66 -29.96 26.01
C ILE A 62 15.88 -29.17 26.51
N GLY A 63 15.87 -27.85 26.32
CA GLY A 63 17.01 -27.02 26.68
C GLY A 63 16.74 -25.54 26.47
N LYS A 64 17.72 -24.73 26.87
CA LYS A 64 17.74 -23.29 26.71
C LYS A 64 18.91 -22.92 25.82
N TYR A 65 18.68 -22.00 24.90
CA TYR A 65 19.68 -21.43 24.01
C TYR A 65 19.88 -19.95 24.34
N ILE A 66 21.11 -19.47 24.28
CA ILE A 66 21.45 -18.05 24.36
C ILE A 66 22.26 -17.72 23.11
N ASP A 67 21.78 -16.75 22.33
CA ASP A 67 22.44 -16.34 21.10
C ASP A 67 23.69 -15.47 21.40
N PRO A 68 24.56 -15.19 20.40
CA PRO A 68 25.72 -14.31 20.58
C PRO A 68 25.38 -12.88 21.05
N ASN A 69 24.14 -12.41 20.84
CA ASN A 69 23.68 -11.09 21.24
C ASN A 69 23.10 -11.07 22.67
N GLY A 70 23.00 -12.22 23.34
CA GLY A 70 22.49 -12.37 24.70
C GLY A 70 20.98 -12.63 24.80
N GLU A 71 20.28 -12.86 23.68
CA GLU A 71 18.87 -13.21 23.65
C GLU A 71 18.65 -14.69 24.01
N ALA A 72 17.61 -14.99 24.79
CA ALA A 72 17.35 -16.35 25.28
C ALA A 72 16.13 -16.99 24.60
N MET A 73 16.29 -18.22 24.12
CA MET A 73 15.27 -19.02 23.46
C MET A 73 15.07 -20.39 24.13
N ASP A 74 13.83 -20.87 24.21
CA ASP A 74 13.52 -22.22 24.73
C ASP A 74 13.21 -23.23 23.62
N VAL A 75 13.71 -24.46 23.79
CA VAL A 75 13.42 -25.58 22.87
C VAL A 75 12.40 -26.53 23.51
N LEU A 76 11.24 -26.69 22.87
CA LEU A 76 10.09 -27.43 23.39
C LEU A 76 9.66 -28.58 22.48
N ILE A 77 9.08 -29.61 23.09
CA ILE A 77 8.31 -30.67 22.44
C ILE A 77 6.89 -30.62 23.01
N VAL A 78 5.89 -30.60 22.15
CA VAL A 78 4.47 -30.54 22.54
C VAL A 78 3.71 -31.67 21.86
N GLU A 79 3.08 -32.51 22.68
CA GLU A 79 2.20 -33.59 22.23
C GLU A 79 0.76 -33.08 22.15
N VAL A 80 0.20 -33.08 20.94
CA VAL A 80 -1.18 -32.67 20.63
C VAL A 80 -2.10 -33.88 20.71
N LYS A 81 -3.37 -33.68 21.12
CA LYS A 81 -4.32 -34.78 21.33
C LYS A 81 -4.75 -35.53 20.06
N SER A 82 -4.87 -34.83 18.93
CA SER A 82 -5.30 -35.43 17.65
C SER A 82 -4.64 -34.74 16.46
N ILE A 83 -4.60 -35.44 15.33
CA ILE A 83 -4.05 -34.92 14.06
C ILE A 83 -4.89 -33.73 13.58
N ALA A 84 -6.22 -33.83 13.68
CA ALA A 84 -7.12 -32.72 13.34
C ALA A 84 -6.80 -31.46 14.15
N LYS A 85 -6.43 -31.59 15.43
CA LYS A 85 -6.03 -30.43 16.26
C LYS A 85 -4.64 -29.91 15.90
N LEU A 86 -3.72 -30.78 15.49
CA LEU A 86 -2.39 -30.38 15.00
C LEU A 86 -2.51 -29.47 13.76
N GLU A 87 -3.43 -29.78 12.85
CA GLU A 87 -3.70 -28.99 11.64
C GLU A 87 -4.55 -27.74 11.90
N ARG A 88 -5.61 -27.88 12.73
CA ARG A 88 -6.68 -26.88 12.84
C ARG A 88 -6.53 -25.91 14.01
N ALA A 89 -5.99 -26.33 15.15
CA ALA A 89 -5.94 -25.52 16.36
C ALA A 89 -4.68 -24.63 16.44
N ARG A 90 -4.29 -23.98 15.34
CA ARG A 90 -3.00 -23.27 15.27
C ARG A 90 -2.91 -22.10 16.26
N THR A 91 -3.99 -21.33 16.37
CA THR A 91 -4.13 -20.23 17.35
C THR A 91 -4.01 -20.74 18.79
N ALA A 92 -4.66 -21.85 19.12
CA ALA A 92 -4.57 -22.49 20.44
C ALA A 92 -3.13 -22.96 20.74
N LEU A 93 -2.47 -23.60 19.77
CA LEU A 93 -1.08 -24.06 19.91
C LEU A 93 -0.10 -22.89 20.08
N ARG A 94 -0.30 -21.80 19.33
CA ARG A 94 0.46 -20.54 19.49
C ARG A 94 0.24 -19.95 20.87
N ASN A 95 -1.02 -19.77 21.29
CA ASN A 95 -1.40 -19.18 22.57
C ASN A 95 -0.88 -20.00 23.77
N PHE A 96 -0.80 -21.32 23.64
CA PHE A 96 -0.16 -22.17 24.63
C PHE A 96 1.32 -21.83 24.83
N VAL A 97 2.06 -21.67 23.72
CA VAL A 97 3.49 -21.31 23.79
C VAL A 97 3.67 -19.88 24.29
N ILE A 98 2.79 -18.94 23.93
CA ILE A 98 2.77 -17.59 24.51
C ILE A 98 2.66 -17.66 26.03
N LYS A 99 1.69 -18.42 26.55
CA LYS A 99 1.48 -18.57 28.00
C LYS A 99 2.69 -19.21 28.69
N HIS A 100 3.39 -20.11 28.00
CA HIS A 100 4.66 -20.65 28.46
C HIS A 100 5.76 -19.58 28.52
N LEU A 101 5.98 -18.86 27.42
CA LEU A 101 6.99 -17.81 27.31
C LEU A 101 6.79 -16.69 28.34
N SER A 102 5.56 -16.22 28.52
CA SER A 102 5.22 -15.21 29.54
C SER A 102 5.46 -15.70 30.97
N ARG A 103 5.22 -16.99 31.26
CA ARG A 103 5.46 -17.57 32.60
C ARG A 103 6.94 -17.68 32.94
N PHE A 104 7.79 -17.91 31.95
CA PHE A 104 9.23 -18.11 32.14
C PHE A 104 10.08 -16.88 31.77
N SER A 105 9.44 -15.74 31.48
CA SER A 105 10.09 -14.49 31.05
C SER A 105 11.07 -14.72 29.90
N LYS A 106 10.56 -15.31 28.81
CA LYS A 106 11.31 -15.60 27.57
C LYS A 106 10.58 -15.02 26.37
N ASP A 107 11.35 -14.70 25.34
CA ASP A 107 10.84 -13.96 24.17
C ASP A 107 10.70 -14.87 22.95
N TYR A 108 11.48 -15.96 22.91
CA TYR A 108 11.60 -16.85 21.76
C TYR A 108 11.43 -18.31 22.14
N ALA A 109 10.76 -19.10 21.30
CA ALA A 109 10.66 -20.54 21.43
C ALA A 109 10.79 -21.26 20.08
N LEU A 110 11.42 -22.43 20.12
CA LEU A 110 11.56 -23.36 19.00
C LEU A 110 10.90 -24.67 19.40
N VAL A 111 9.83 -25.07 18.71
CA VAL A 111 8.85 -26.03 19.19
C VAL A 111 8.57 -27.12 18.16
N ALA A 112 8.62 -28.39 18.57
CA ALA A 112 8.09 -29.51 17.80
C ALA A 112 6.69 -29.91 18.28
N PHE A 113 5.69 -29.80 17.41
CA PHE A 113 4.33 -30.27 17.68
C PHE A 113 4.07 -31.59 16.94
N TYR A 114 3.60 -32.62 17.66
CA TYR A 114 3.30 -33.94 17.06
C TYR A 114 2.08 -34.58 17.72
N SER A 115 1.46 -35.56 17.04
CA SER A 115 0.37 -36.38 17.57
C SER A 115 0.82 -37.84 17.74
N LYS A 116 0.22 -38.58 18.68
CA LYS A 116 0.41 -40.04 18.80
C LYS A 116 -0.59 -40.85 17.97
N GLU A 117 -1.65 -40.22 17.48
CA GLU A 117 -2.73 -40.87 16.73
C GLU A 117 -2.23 -41.52 15.42
N ASP A 118 -1.29 -40.87 14.73
CA ASP A 118 -0.60 -41.36 13.54
C ASP A 118 0.83 -41.86 13.83
N ARG A 119 1.18 -42.03 15.11
CA ARG A 119 2.56 -42.30 15.56
C ARG A 119 3.56 -41.21 15.13
N GLY A 120 3.12 -39.97 15.00
CA GLY A 120 3.95 -38.82 14.61
C GLY A 120 4.39 -38.87 13.15
N ALA A 121 3.62 -39.52 12.27
CA ALA A 121 3.89 -39.54 10.83
C ALA A 121 3.91 -38.13 10.23
N GLU A 122 3.10 -37.21 10.77
CA GLU A 122 3.10 -35.78 10.46
C GLU A 122 3.37 -34.97 11.73
N TRP A 123 4.25 -33.99 11.64
CA TRP A 123 4.59 -33.10 12.75
C TRP A 123 5.04 -31.72 12.27
N ARG A 124 5.06 -30.75 13.18
CA ARG A 124 5.38 -29.36 12.85
C ARG A 124 6.59 -28.87 13.62
N PHE A 125 7.50 -28.24 12.91
CA PHE A 125 8.66 -27.57 13.47
C PHE A 125 8.44 -26.06 13.44
N SER A 126 8.24 -25.43 14.59
CA SER A 126 7.79 -24.03 14.71
C SER A 126 8.82 -23.14 15.42
N PHE A 127 8.98 -21.91 14.95
CA PHE A 127 9.65 -20.80 15.63
C PHE A 127 8.60 -19.77 16.07
N ILE A 128 8.62 -19.35 17.34
CA ILE A 128 7.62 -18.46 17.94
C ILE A 128 8.34 -17.31 18.64
N LYS A 129 7.90 -16.07 18.36
CA LYS A 129 8.45 -14.82 18.89
C LYS A 129 7.38 -13.97 19.55
N LEU A 130 7.61 -13.54 20.79
CA LEU A 130 6.83 -12.50 21.44
C LEU A 130 7.30 -11.13 20.93
N GLU A 131 6.38 -10.32 20.42
CA GLU A 131 6.62 -8.89 20.27
C GLU A 131 6.23 -8.19 21.58
N TYR A 132 6.81 -7.04 21.90
CA TYR A 132 6.49 -6.28 23.11
C TYR A 132 5.76 -4.98 22.76
N GLN A 133 4.62 -4.74 23.40
CA GLN A 133 3.91 -3.47 23.34
C GLN A 133 4.42 -2.56 24.47
N SER A 134 5.07 -1.46 24.11
CA SER A 134 5.37 -0.38 25.05
C SER A 134 4.19 0.59 25.08
N VAL A 135 3.34 0.47 26.10
CA VAL A 135 2.28 1.45 26.37
C VAL A 135 2.81 2.55 27.29
N LEU A 136 2.61 3.81 26.89
CA LEU A 136 2.86 4.98 27.73
C LEU A 136 1.67 5.20 28.67
N ASP A 137 1.94 5.31 29.97
CA ASP A 137 0.93 5.63 30.98
C ASP A 137 0.59 7.14 30.89
N GLU A 138 -0.60 7.46 30.37
CA GLU A 138 -1.06 8.83 30.07
C GLU A 138 -1.04 9.74 31.30
N GLU A 139 -1.18 9.21 32.52
CA GLU A 139 -1.24 10.01 33.75
C GLU A 139 0.13 10.39 34.32
N LYS A 140 1.24 9.74 33.91
CA LYS A 140 2.54 9.92 34.57
C LYS A 140 3.72 10.17 33.65
N GLY A 141 3.54 10.18 32.32
CA GLY A 141 4.63 10.46 31.38
C GLY A 141 5.84 9.52 31.51
N LYS A 142 5.67 8.36 32.18
CA LYS A 142 6.68 7.32 32.34
C LYS A 142 6.25 6.11 31.53
N VAL A 143 7.11 5.65 30.63
CA VAL A 143 6.95 4.38 29.92
C VAL A 143 6.97 3.27 30.98
N LYS A 144 5.83 2.61 31.19
CA LYS A 144 5.76 1.38 31.98
C LYS A 144 5.43 0.27 31.01
N THR A 145 6.36 -0.66 30.83
CA THR A 145 6.14 -1.90 30.07
C THR A 145 5.13 -2.74 30.85
N ARG A 146 3.83 -2.53 30.65
CA ARG A 146 2.81 -3.47 31.10
C ARG A 146 2.78 -4.62 30.11
N THR A 147 3.10 -5.81 30.59
CA THR A 147 2.93 -7.09 29.88
C THR A 147 1.45 -7.42 29.81
N GLU A 148 0.70 -6.74 28.96
CA GLU A 148 -0.58 -7.28 28.47
C GLU A 148 -0.30 -8.23 27.30
N PHE A 149 -1.19 -9.21 27.09
CA PHE A 149 -1.05 -10.28 26.10
C PHE A 149 -0.65 -9.72 24.72
N THR A 150 0.60 -9.91 24.34
CA THR A 150 1.13 -9.39 23.07
C THR A 150 0.89 -10.37 21.92
N PRO A 151 0.58 -9.88 20.71
CA PRO A 151 0.55 -10.71 19.52
C PRO A 151 1.93 -11.33 19.29
N ALA A 152 2.01 -12.67 19.29
CA ALA A 152 3.21 -13.41 18.96
C ALA A 152 3.14 -13.89 17.52
N LYS A 153 4.26 -13.87 16.81
CA LYS A 153 4.37 -14.44 15.46
C LYS A 153 4.88 -15.87 15.56
N ARG A 154 4.19 -16.79 14.88
CA ARG A 154 4.59 -18.18 14.74
C ARG A 154 4.94 -18.47 13.28
N TYR A 155 6.09 -19.08 13.04
CA TYR A 155 6.53 -19.58 11.74
C TYR A 155 6.70 -21.09 11.83
N SER A 156 6.16 -21.87 10.90
CA SER A 156 6.15 -23.34 11.01
C SER A 156 6.53 -24.06 9.72
N PHE A 157 7.40 -25.05 9.80
CA PHE A 157 7.58 -26.07 8.78
C PHE A 157 6.66 -27.25 9.05
N LEU A 158 5.92 -27.69 8.04
CA LEU A 158 5.23 -28.98 8.05
C LEU A 158 6.20 -30.06 7.54
N VAL A 159 6.42 -31.09 8.35
CA VAL A 159 7.41 -32.16 8.12
C VAL A 159 6.84 -33.51 8.51
N GLY A 160 7.45 -34.60 8.02
CA GLY A 160 7.02 -35.96 8.32
C GLY A 160 7.20 -36.91 7.15
N LYS A 161 6.68 -38.13 7.32
CA LYS A 161 6.83 -39.26 6.38
C LYS A 161 6.31 -38.98 4.97
N TYR A 162 5.27 -38.18 4.88
CA TYR A 162 4.56 -37.88 3.62
C TYR A 162 4.90 -36.49 3.06
N GLU A 163 5.74 -35.72 3.76
CA GLU A 163 6.08 -34.35 3.38
C GLU A 163 7.50 -34.27 2.82
N LYS A 164 7.72 -33.31 1.92
CA LYS A 164 9.05 -33.12 1.32
C LYS A 164 9.86 -32.16 2.17
N THR A 165 11.17 -32.41 2.22
CA THR A 165 12.11 -31.64 3.03
C THR A 165 12.94 -30.65 2.23
N HIS A 166 12.64 -30.44 0.94
CA HIS A 166 13.41 -29.53 0.07
C HIS A 166 13.49 -28.12 0.66
N THR A 167 12.36 -27.54 1.05
CA THR A 167 12.29 -26.19 1.64
C THR A 167 13.05 -26.08 2.97
N ALA A 168 12.81 -27.01 3.89
CA ALA A 168 13.50 -27.04 5.18
C ALA A 168 15.02 -27.27 4.99
N LYS A 169 15.40 -28.12 4.03
CA LYS A 169 16.79 -28.39 3.66
C LYS A 169 17.47 -27.14 3.13
N ASN A 170 16.88 -26.45 2.16
CA ASN A 170 17.51 -25.26 1.59
C ASN A 170 17.68 -24.13 2.61
N GLN A 171 16.72 -23.94 3.51
CA GLN A 171 16.78 -22.84 4.48
C GLN A 171 17.63 -23.13 5.72
N LEU A 172 17.65 -24.37 6.21
CA LEU A 172 18.37 -24.73 7.44
C LEU A 172 19.80 -25.24 7.18
N LEU A 173 20.11 -25.63 5.94
CA LEU A 173 21.45 -26.11 5.56
C LEU A 173 22.56 -25.06 5.81
N PRO A 174 22.41 -23.77 5.49
CA PRO A 174 23.44 -22.77 5.78
C PRO A 174 23.76 -22.67 7.28
N LEU A 175 22.76 -22.81 8.15
CA LEU A 175 22.93 -22.76 9.61
C LEU A 175 23.73 -23.98 10.11
N LEU A 176 23.42 -25.18 9.62
CA LEU A 176 24.14 -26.42 9.98
C LEU A 176 25.56 -26.50 9.41
N GLN A 177 25.84 -25.74 8.34
CA GLN A 177 27.18 -25.65 7.78
C GLN A 177 28.11 -24.76 8.61
N ASN A 178 27.56 -23.76 9.29
CA ASN A 178 28.32 -22.82 10.13
C ASN A 178 28.62 -23.42 11.52
N ILE A 179 29.76 -24.10 11.65
CA ILE A 179 30.22 -24.69 12.93
C ILE A 179 30.96 -23.66 13.79
N SER A 180 31.45 -22.58 13.19
CA SER A 180 32.37 -21.66 13.86
C SER A 180 31.66 -20.68 14.79
N ASN A 181 30.40 -20.35 14.48
CA ASN A 181 29.60 -19.36 15.21
C ASN A 181 28.22 -19.93 15.56
N ASN A 182 27.73 -19.54 16.73
CA ASN A 182 26.35 -19.83 17.17
C ASN A 182 25.37 -18.97 16.35
N PRO A 183 24.26 -19.54 15.82
CA PRO A 183 23.33 -18.78 14.98
C PRO A 183 22.58 -17.71 15.78
N THR A 184 22.52 -16.50 15.26
CA THR A 184 21.73 -15.43 15.89
C THR A 184 20.22 -15.72 15.77
N ILE A 185 19.41 -15.14 16.66
CA ILE A 185 17.94 -15.25 16.56
C ILE A 185 17.44 -14.66 15.23
N GLU A 186 18.06 -13.60 14.72
CA GLU A 186 17.73 -13.02 13.41
C GLU A 186 18.02 -13.99 12.24
N GLU A 187 19.14 -14.72 12.29
CA GLU A 187 19.46 -15.75 11.29
C GLU A 187 18.48 -16.94 11.36
N LEU A 188 18.06 -17.32 12.57
CA LEU A 188 17.02 -18.34 12.77
C LEU A 188 15.67 -17.85 12.22
N GLU A 189 15.24 -16.63 12.54
CA GLU A 189 14.01 -16.02 12.00
C GLU A 189 14.06 -15.97 10.46
N ALA A 190 15.21 -15.58 9.88
CA ALA A 190 15.41 -15.53 8.44
C ALA A 190 15.40 -16.92 7.77
N ALA A 191 15.68 -18.00 8.50
CA ALA A 191 15.58 -19.38 8.01
C ALA A 191 14.16 -19.95 8.09
N PHE A 192 13.23 -19.25 8.74
CA PHE A 192 11.79 -19.53 8.71
C PHE A 192 11.04 -18.53 7.82
N SER A 193 11.77 -17.76 6.99
CA SER A 193 11.17 -16.74 6.13
C SER A 193 10.44 -17.36 4.95
N ILE A 194 9.16 -17.03 4.84
CA ILE A 194 8.29 -17.41 3.71
C ILE A 194 8.70 -16.70 2.41
N GLU A 195 9.19 -15.46 2.51
CA GLU A 195 9.51 -14.64 1.33
C GLU A 195 10.55 -15.33 0.44
N LYS A 196 11.54 -15.99 1.04
CA LYS A 196 12.56 -16.76 0.31
C LYS A 196 11.94 -17.90 -0.51
N VAL A 197 11.00 -18.65 0.08
CA VAL A 197 10.29 -19.75 -0.60
C VAL A 197 9.42 -19.22 -1.72
N THR A 198 8.72 -18.13 -1.44
CA THR A 198 7.81 -17.48 -2.39
C THR A 198 8.57 -17.01 -3.62
N ASP A 199 9.71 -16.35 -3.41
CA ASP A 199 10.52 -15.82 -4.51
C ASP A 199 11.22 -16.94 -5.29
N GLU A 200 11.66 -18.02 -4.63
CA GLU A 200 12.21 -19.20 -5.30
C GLU A 200 11.16 -19.92 -6.15
N PHE A 201 10.00 -20.23 -5.57
CA PHE A 201 8.88 -20.86 -6.28
C PHE A 201 8.40 -19.98 -7.43
N PHE A 202 8.30 -18.67 -7.23
CA PHE A 202 7.93 -17.71 -8.28
C PHE A 202 8.85 -17.80 -9.49
N ASN A 203 10.17 -17.78 -9.27
CA ASN A 203 11.13 -17.84 -10.36
C ASN A 203 11.02 -19.15 -11.14
N GLN A 204 10.85 -20.29 -10.44
CA GLN A 204 10.66 -21.58 -11.09
C GLN A 204 9.32 -21.66 -11.84
N TYR A 205 8.23 -21.15 -11.24
CA TYR A 205 6.90 -21.08 -11.87
C TYR A 205 6.92 -20.18 -13.12
N LYS A 206 7.68 -19.08 -13.09
CA LYS A 206 7.93 -18.21 -14.25
C LYS A 206 8.65 -18.94 -15.38
N ASP A 207 9.70 -19.68 -15.05
CA ASP A 207 10.42 -20.49 -16.03
C ASP A 207 9.50 -21.55 -16.65
N LEU A 208 8.62 -22.19 -15.87
CA LEU A 208 7.61 -23.13 -16.40
C LEU A 208 6.64 -22.46 -17.38
N TYR A 209 6.12 -21.29 -17.03
CA TYR A 209 5.24 -20.53 -17.92
C TYR A 209 5.91 -20.20 -19.24
N ILE A 210 7.14 -19.69 -19.20
CA ILE A 210 7.90 -19.34 -20.41
C ILE A 210 8.11 -20.60 -21.27
N LYS A 211 8.59 -21.70 -20.67
CA LYS A 211 8.79 -22.98 -21.37
C LYS A 211 7.52 -23.48 -22.05
N LEU A 212 6.39 -23.48 -21.33
CA LEU A 212 5.10 -23.94 -21.85
C LEU A 212 4.57 -23.00 -22.95
N TYR A 213 4.62 -21.69 -22.73
CA TYR A 213 4.17 -20.67 -23.68
C TYR A 213 4.97 -20.73 -25.00
N GLU A 214 6.31 -20.78 -24.91
CA GLU A 214 7.20 -20.89 -26.07
C GLU A 214 6.98 -22.21 -26.82
N HIS A 215 6.74 -23.31 -26.11
CA HIS A 215 6.42 -24.58 -26.76
C HIS A 215 5.12 -24.50 -27.56
N LEU A 216 4.06 -23.95 -26.97
CA LEU A 216 2.75 -23.79 -27.63
C LEU A 216 2.81 -22.81 -28.82
N GLU A 217 3.68 -21.79 -28.76
CA GLU A 217 3.84 -20.82 -29.86
C GLU A 217 4.69 -21.37 -31.03
N ASN A 218 5.67 -22.23 -30.74
CA ASN A 218 6.57 -22.82 -31.73
C ASN A 218 6.02 -24.10 -32.39
N ASP A 219 5.05 -24.79 -31.79
CA ASP A 219 4.40 -25.94 -32.42
C ASP A 219 3.33 -25.51 -33.43
N ASN A 220 3.66 -25.64 -34.72
CA ASN A 220 2.78 -25.28 -35.83
C ASN A 220 1.41 -26.00 -35.81
N ARG A 221 1.32 -27.22 -35.25
CA ARG A 221 0.04 -27.96 -35.16
C ARG A 221 -0.86 -27.36 -34.10
N VAL A 222 -0.29 -27.09 -32.92
CA VAL A 222 -1.04 -26.49 -31.80
C VAL A 222 -1.47 -25.07 -32.13
N LYS A 223 -0.61 -24.30 -32.80
CA LYS A 223 -0.92 -22.94 -33.26
C LYS A 223 -2.11 -22.90 -34.23
N ALA A 224 -2.14 -23.80 -35.22
CA ALA A 224 -3.27 -23.89 -36.15
C ALA A 224 -4.58 -24.26 -35.45
N GLU A 225 -4.52 -25.17 -34.46
CA GLU A 225 -5.68 -25.52 -33.63
C GLU A 225 -6.15 -24.33 -32.77
N PHE A 226 -5.22 -23.53 -32.22
CA PHE A 226 -5.57 -22.35 -31.41
C PHE A 226 -6.24 -21.26 -32.24
N GLU A 227 -5.77 -21.04 -33.48
CA GLU A 227 -6.39 -20.11 -34.42
C GLU A 227 -7.80 -20.59 -34.83
N ASN A 228 -7.97 -21.89 -35.11
CA ASN A 228 -9.26 -22.48 -35.46
C ASN A 228 -10.27 -22.44 -34.30
N ALA A 229 -9.81 -22.63 -33.06
CA ALA A 229 -10.64 -22.64 -31.87
C ALA A 229 -10.81 -21.26 -31.20
N GLY A 230 -10.17 -20.20 -31.73
CA GLY A 230 -10.21 -18.85 -31.15
C GLY A 230 -9.53 -18.74 -29.78
N ILE A 231 -8.55 -19.59 -29.49
CA ILE A 231 -7.88 -19.69 -28.19
C ILE A 231 -6.71 -18.70 -28.13
N ASN A 232 -6.67 -17.87 -27.09
CA ASN A 232 -5.50 -17.05 -26.79
C ASN A 232 -4.44 -17.88 -26.06
N ASN A 233 -3.23 -18.00 -26.64
CA ASN A 233 -2.14 -18.82 -26.09
C ASN A 233 -1.76 -18.42 -24.64
N ALA A 234 -1.61 -17.13 -24.38
CA ALA A 234 -1.26 -16.64 -23.05
C ALA A 234 -2.35 -16.99 -22.02
N ARG A 235 -3.63 -16.81 -22.38
CA ARG A 235 -4.77 -17.17 -21.51
C ARG A 235 -4.83 -18.67 -21.25
N PHE A 236 -4.65 -19.50 -22.28
CA PHE A 236 -4.63 -20.95 -22.15
C PHE A 236 -3.49 -21.44 -21.25
N THR A 237 -2.27 -20.94 -21.46
CA THR A 237 -1.10 -21.29 -20.65
C THR A 237 -1.31 -20.97 -19.16
N LYS A 238 -1.83 -19.76 -18.87
CA LYS A 238 -2.15 -19.34 -17.50
C LYS A 238 -3.23 -20.22 -16.87
N LYS A 239 -4.33 -20.47 -17.60
CA LYS A 239 -5.45 -21.31 -17.13
C LYS A 239 -4.98 -22.73 -16.81
N LEU A 240 -4.17 -23.34 -17.69
CA LEU A 240 -3.65 -24.70 -17.51
C LEU A 240 -2.75 -24.80 -16.27
N LEU A 241 -1.76 -23.92 -16.12
CA LEU A 241 -0.91 -23.94 -14.93
C LEU A 241 -1.72 -23.70 -13.64
N GLY A 242 -2.68 -22.76 -13.67
CA GLY A 242 -3.60 -22.51 -12.56
C GLY A 242 -4.45 -23.73 -12.19
N GLN A 243 -4.98 -24.45 -13.18
CA GLN A 243 -5.74 -25.69 -12.97
C GLN A 243 -4.87 -26.80 -12.36
N ILE A 244 -3.63 -26.99 -12.84
CA ILE A 244 -2.72 -27.99 -12.28
C ILE A 244 -2.35 -27.65 -10.84
N VAL A 245 -1.98 -26.39 -10.57
CA VAL A 245 -1.70 -25.92 -9.21
C VAL A 245 -2.89 -26.15 -8.29
N PHE A 246 -4.12 -25.88 -8.76
CA PHE A 246 -5.33 -26.15 -7.99
C PHE A 246 -5.47 -27.63 -7.61
N LEU A 247 -5.15 -28.56 -8.53
CA LEU A 247 -5.12 -29.99 -8.20
C LEU A 247 -4.09 -30.32 -7.11
N TYR A 248 -2.95 -29.64 -7.08
CA TYR A 248 -1.95 -29.83 -6.02
C TYR A 248 -2.45 -29.38 -4.64
N PHE A 249 -3.25 -28.31 -4.56
CA PHE A 249 -3.94 -27.96 -3.32
C PHE A 249 -5.04 -28.98 -2.98
N LEU A 250 -5.83 -29.42 -3.97
CA LEU A 250 -6.94 -30.34 -3.74
C LEU A 250 -6.48 -31.76 -3.32
N GLN A 251 -5.39 -32.28 -3.90
CA GLN A 251 -4.86 -33.58 -3.53
C GLN A 251 -4.34 -33.62 -2.08
N LYS A 252 -3.94 -32.46 -1.50
CA LYS A 252 -3.55 -32.38 -0.08
C LYS A 252 -4.73 -32.66 0.86
N LYS A 253 -5.97 -32.38 0.46
CA LYS A 253 -7.17 -32.81 1.19
C LYS A 253 -7.44 -34.31 1.10
N GLY A 254 -6.83 -35.04 0.16
CA GLY A 254 -7.17 -36.44 -0.08
C GLY A 254 -8.57 -36.61 -0.70
N TRP A 255 -9.07 -35.62 -1.43
CA TRP A 255 -10.34 -35.71 -2.16
C TRP A 255 -10.21 -36.28 -3.57
N LEU A 256 -8.99 -36.42 -4.07
CA LEU A 256 -8.72 -37.01 -5.37
C LEU A 256 -8.31 -38.48 -5.20
N GLY A 257 -8.87 -39.37 -6.03
CA GLY A 257 -8.52 -40.80 -6.01
C GLY A 257 -9.10 -41.58 -4.84
N VAL A 258 -10.26 -41.20 -4.31
CA VAL A 258 -10.93 -41.92 -3.22
C VAL A 258 -11.59 -43.19 -3.75
N ALA A 259 -11.42 -44.33 -3.07
CA ALA A 259 -12.09 -45.57 -3.47
C ALA A 259 -13.62 -45.46 -3.34
N GLN A 260 -14.38 -46.21 -4.14
CA GLN A 260 -15.84 -46.10 -4.25
C GLN A 260 -16.60 -46.17 -2.90
N ASN A 261 -16.10 -46.95 -1.94
CA ASN A 261 -16.72 -47.15 -0.62
C ASN A 261 -15.93 -46.50 0.53
N ALA A 262 -14.90 -45.72 0.23
CA ALA A 262 -14.07 -45.06 1.24
C ALA A 262 -14.59 -43.65 1.56
N ARG A 263 -14.32 -43.18 2.77
CA ARG A 263 -14.66 -41.81 3.20
C ARG A 263 -13.83 -40.80 2.42
N TRP A 264 -14.38 -39.60 2.21
CA TRP A 264 -13.58 -38.48 1.74
C TRP A 264 -12.37 -38.26 2.66
N GLY A 265 -11.27 -37.74 2.10
CA GLY A 265 -10.01 -37.55 2.83
C GLY A 265 -9.05 -38.75 2.80
N THR A 266 -9.50 -39.95 2.41
CA THR A 266 -8.61 -41.12 2.26
C THR A 266 -7.95 -41.23 0.88
N GLY A 267 -8.22 -40.27 -0.01
CA GLY A 267 -7.68 -40.26 -1.37
C GLY A 267 -6.18 -40.04 -1.38
N ASN A 268 -5.56 -40.36 -2.50
CA ASN A 268 -4.11 -40.31 -2.60
C ASN A 268 -3.59 -38.88 -2.67
N LYS A 269 -2.75 -38.50 -1.69
CA LYS A 269 -2.04 -37.21 -1.68
C LYS A 269 -1.06 -37.03 -2.86
N ARG A 270 -0.83 -38.07 -3.67
CA ARG A 270 -0.04 -38.10 -4.92
C ARG A 270 -0.86 -38.45 -6.18
N PHE A 271 -2.17 -38.17 -6.17
CA PHE A 271 -3.06 -38.56 -7.27
C PHE A 271 -2.62 -38.08 -8.67
N VAL A 272 -2.21 -36.81 -8.81
CA VAL A 272 -1.80 -36.25 -10.13
C VAL A 272 -0.55 -36.96 -10.66
N GLN A 273 0.36 -37.33 -9.76
CA GLN A 273 1.59 -38.05 -10.08
C GLN A 273 1.27 -39.48 -10.54
N GLU A 274 0.39 -40.19 -9.84
CA GLU A 274 -0.06 -41.53 -10.26
C GLU A 274 -0.82 -41.51 -11.58
N LEU A 275 -1.61 -40.47 -11.83
CA LEU A 275 -2.30 -40.29 -13.10
C LEU A 275 -1.31 -40.08 -14.26
N PHE A 276 -0.19 -39.40 -14.00
CA PHE A 276 0.89 -39.23 -14.96
C PHE A 276 1.62 -40.56 -15.22
N GLU A 277 2.00 -41.28 -14.15
CA GLU A 277 2.64 -42.59 -14.24
C GLU A 277 1.75 -43.60 -15.00
N LEU A 278 0.43 -43.57 -14.77
CA LEU A 278 -0.55 -44.37 -15.50
C LEU A 278 -0.57 -44.00 -17.00
N ALA A 279 -0.61 -42.70 -17.32
CA ALA A 279 -0.60 -42.25 -18.72
C ALA A 279 0.67 -42.72 -19.47
N GLN A 280 1.83 -42.66 -18.80
CA GLN A 280 3.08 -43.19 -19.35
C GLN A 280 3.02 -44.70 -19.60
N SER A 281 2.48 -45.46 -18.63
CA SER A 281 2.34 -46.91 -18.77
C SER A 281 1.42 -47.31 -19.92
N GLU A 282 0.37 -46.52 -20.18
CA GLU A 282 -0.62 -46.73 -21.24
C GLU A 282 -0.21 -46.11 -22.58
N LYS A 283 0.94 -45.41 -22.65
CA LYS A 283 1.42 -44.64 -23.82
C LYS A 283 0.39 -43.62 -24.34
N LEU A 284 -0.32 -42.97 -23.41
CA LEU A 284 -1.32 -41.93 -23.69
C LEU A 284 -0.74 -40.53 -23.43
N ASN A 285 -1.27 -39.51 -24.10
CA ASN A 285 -0.87 -38.14 -23.82
C ASN A 285 -1.51 -37.68 -22.50
N PHE A 286 -0.67 -37.29 -21.53
CA PHE A 286 -1.16 -36.91 -20.20
C PHE A 286 -2.18 -35.77 -20.22
N PHE A 287 -1.93 -34.72 -21.01
CA PHE A 287 -2.85 -33.59 -21.08
C PHE A 287 -4.17 -33.97 -21.76
N LYS A 288 -4.10 -34.49 -22.99
CA LYS A 288 -5.26 -34.80 -23.83
C LYS A 288 -6.13 -35.92 -23.26
N ASP A 289 -5.51 -37.03 -22.82
CA ASP A 289 -6.23 -38.26 -22.51
C ASP A 289 -6.59 -38.40 -21.03
N LYS A 290 -5.92 -37.65 -20.14
CA LYS A 290 -6.20 -37.66 -18.69
C LYS A 290 -6.63 -36.28 -18.17
N LEU A 291 -5.80 -35.24 -18.27
CA LEU A 291 -6.10 -33.94 -17.64
C LEU A 291 -7.35 -33.26 -18.20
N GLN A 292 -7.58 -33.27 -19.52
CA GLN A 292 -8.79 -32.66 -20.10
C GLN A 292 -10.08 -33.29 -19.56
N TYR A 293 -10.10 -34.62 -19.41
CA TYR A 293 -11.22 -35.35 -18.83
C TYR A 293 -11.36 -35.11 -17.32
N LEU A 294 -10.24 -34.91 -16.62
CA LEU A 294 -10.26 -34.52 -15.20
C LEU A 294 -10.86 -33.13 -15.02
N PHE A 295 -10.43 -32.15 -15.83
CA PHE A 295 -10.90 -30.78 -15.77
C PHE A 295 -12.35 -30.66 -16.27
N TYR A 296 -12.57 -30.87 -17.57
CA TYR A 296 -13.81 -30.47 -18.27
C TYR A 296 -14.97 -31.46 -18.10
N GLU A 297 -14.75 -32.60 -17.44
CA GLU A 297 -15.78 -33.61 -17.19
C GLU A 297 -15.86 -34.01 -15.72
N ALA A 298 -14.77 -34.48 -15.12
CA ALA A 298 -14.80 -34.93 -13.72
C ALA A 298 -15.02 -33.77 -12.73
N LEU A 299 -14.31 -32.65 -12.86
CA LEU A 299 -14.46 -31.54 -11.92
C LEU A 299 -15.59 -30.57 -12.30
N ALA A 300 -15.92 -30.48 -13.59
CA ALA A 300 -16.85 -29.48 -14.13
C ALA A 300 -18.30 -29.95 -14.35
N LYS A 301 -18.59 -31.27 -14.34
CA LYS A 301 -19.97 -31.77 -14.53
C LYS A 301 -20.49 -32.47 -13.29
N GLU A 302 -21.69 -32.07 -12.89
CA GLU A 302 -22.45 -32.68 -11.81
C GLU A 302 -22.75 -34.15 -12.15
N ARG A 303 -22.56 -35.03 -11.17
CA ARG A 303 -22.84 -36.48 -11.23
C ARG A 303 -23.82 -36.82 -10.12
N ASP A 304 -24.10 -38.10 -9.91
CA ASP A 304 -24.89 -38.56 -8.77
C ASP A 304 -24.23 -38.11 -7.45
N ASN A 305 -24.71 -37.00 -6.87
CA ASN A 305 -24.21 -36.31 -5.67
C ASN A 305 -24.11 -37.20 -4.41
N VAL A 306 -24.50 -38.48 -4.51
CA VAL A 306 -24.46 -39.47 -3.44
C VAL A 306 -23.11 -40.19 -3.36
N ASN A 307 -22.45 -40.48 -4.49
CA ASN A 307 -21.16 -41.21 -4.50
C ASN A 307 -20.04 -40.48 -5.26
N SER A 308 -20.38 -39.52 -6.14
CA SER A 308 -19.41 -38.76 -6.97
C SER A 308 -18.37 -39.63 -7.69
N TYR A 309 -18.74 -40.87 -8.03
CA TYR A 309 -17.85 -41.86 -8.65
C TYR A 309 -17.64 -41.55 -10.14
N TYR A 310 -16.38 -41.58 -10.58
CA TYR A 310 -16.00 -41.30 -11.95
C TYR A 310 -15.43 -42.56 -12.63
N LYS A 311 -16.26 -43.16 -13.48
CA LYS A 311 -16.00 -44.46 -14.14
C LYS A 311 -14.66 -44.54 -14.91
N ARG A 312 -14.19 -43.43 -15.50
CA ARG A 312 -12.97 -43.43 -16.33
C ARG A 312 -11.69 -43.59 -15.50
N PHE A 313 -11.69 -43.12 -14.25
CA PHE A 313 -10.54 -43.22 -13.35
C PHE A 313 -10.77 -44.19 -12.19
N ASP A 314 -11.89 -44.92 -12.20
CA ASP A 314 -12.27 -45.91 -11.17
C ASP A 314 -12.15 -45.37 -9.71
N CYS A 315 -12.49 -44.10 -9.50
CA CYS A 315 -12.39 -43.45 -8.20
C CYS A 315 -13.46 -42.35 -8.03
N ARG A 316 -13.68 -41.92 -6.79
CA ARG A 316 -14.53 -40.76 -6.47
C ARG A 316 -13.72 -39.48 -6.67
N ILE A 317 -14.36 -38.52 -7.34
CA ILE A 317 -13.82 -37.18 -7.60
C ILE A 317 -14.94 -36.18 -7.33
N PRO A 318 -14.72 -35.13 -6.53
CA PRO A 318 -15.75 -34.15 -6.22
C PRO A 318 -16.15 -33.35 -7.46
N PHE A 319 -17.39 -32.88 -7.48
CA PHE A 319 -17.84 -31.86 -8.42
C PHE A 319 -17.65 -30.48 -7.78
N LEU A 320 -16.93 -29.58 -8.45
CA LEU A 320 -16.50 -28.29 -7.89
C LEU A 320 -17.15 -27.08 -8.57
N ASN A 321 -18.23 -27.29 -9.35
CA ASN A 321 -18.84 -26.29 -10.23
C ASN A 321 -17.90 -25.77 -11.34
N GLY A 322 -18.52 -25.35 -12.45
CA GLY A 322 -17.85 -25.28 -13.74
C GLY A 322 -16.87 -24.13 -13.97
N GLY A 323 -16.88 -22.99 -13.28
CA GLY A 323 -16.10 -21.80 -13.69
C GLY A 323 -14.65 -22.01 -14.17
N LEU A 324 -13.72 -22.45 -13.30
CA LEU A 324 -12.30 -22.69 -13.68
C LEU A 324 -12.10 -23.92 -14.55
N PHE A 325 -12.95 -24.93 -14.35
CA PHE A 325 -12.87 -26.21 -15.02
C PHE A 325 -13.78 -26.30 -16.25
N GLU A 326 -14.39 -25.19 -16.67
CA GLU A 326 -15.21 -25.06 -17.86
C GLU A 326 -14.30 -24.83 -19.06
N ALA A 327 -14.65 -25.47 -20.17
CA ALA A 327 -13.91 -25.30 -21.39
C ALA A 327 -14.37 -24.01 -22.09
N ASP A 328 -13.43 -23.11 -22.38
CA ASP A 328 -13.68 -21.90 -23.16
C ASP A 328 -13.76 -22.18 -24.67
N TYR A 329 -13.56 -23.43 -25.07
CA TYR A 329 -13.47 -23.90 -26.44
C TYR A 329 -14.03 -25.33 -26.55
N ASN A 330 -14.30 -25.79 -27.79
CA ASN A 330 -14.75 -27.16 -28.02
C ASN A 330 -13.60 -28.17 -27.86
N TRP A 331 -13.31 -28.52 -26.61
CA TRP A 331 -12.17 -29.36 -26.25
C TRP A 331 -12.24 -30.81 -26.76
N ARG A 332 -13.42 -31.28 -27.17
CA ARG A 332 -13.60 -32.62 -27.75
C ARG A 332 -13.12 -32.71 -29.20
N GLU A 333 -13.15 -31.58 -29.91
CA GLU A 333 -12.72 -31.48 -31.31
C GLU A 333 -11.29 -30.96 -31.43
N ALA A 334 -10.86 -30.09 -30.51
CA ALA A 334 -9.51 -29.51 -30.49
C ALA A 334 -8.45 -30.55 -30.13
N ASN A 335 -7.54 -30.86 -31.06
CA ASN A 335 -6.52 -31.90 -30.88
C ASN A 335 -5.20 -31.34 -30.27
N ILE A 336 -5.29 -30.83 -29.03
CA ILE A 336 -4.15 -30.22 -28.33
C ILE A 336 -3.37 -31.30 -27.56
N SER A 337 -2.07 -31.45 -27.84
CA SER A 337 -1.18 -32.42 -27.19
C SER A 337 0.02 -31.69 -26.56
N ILE A 338 0.38 -32.06 -25.33
CA ILE A 338 1.54 -31.48 -24.62
C ILE A 338 2.57 -32.59 -24.34
N PRO A 339 3.84 -32.44 -24.73
CA PRO A 339 4.88 -33.44 -24.49
C PRO A 339 5.10 -33.79 -23.02
N GLU A 340 5.49 -35.03 -22.75
CA GLU A 340 5.75 -35.53 -21.39
C GLU A 340 6.96 -34.85 -20.74
N ASP A 341 7.98 -34.47 -21.51
CA ASP A 341 9.19 -33.80 -21.01
C ASP A 341 8.91 -32.43 -20.37
N LEU A 342 7.77 -31.80 -20.71
CA LEU A 342 7.31 -30.57 -20.05
C LEU A 342 6.69 -30.82 -18.69
N PHE A 343 6.22 -32.05 -18.41
CA PHE A 343 5.66 -32.43 -17.11
C PHE A 343 6.73 -33.02 -16.19
N ARG A 344 7.58 -33.93 -16.69
CA ARG A 344 8.72 -34.49 -15.97
C ARG A 344 9.92 -34.67 -16.87
N ASN A 345 11.11 -34.29 -16.41
CA ASN A 345 12.36 -34.51 -17.14
C ASN A 345 13.56 -34.75 -16.22
N VAL A 346 14.74 -34.94 -16.82
CA VAL A 346 16.01 -35.18 -16.10
C VAL A 346 16.95 -33.97 -16.12
N GLU A 347 16.48 -32.82 -16.61
CA GLU A 347 17.29 -31.60 -16.68
C GLU A 347 17.59 -31.07 -15.29
N LYS A 348 18.77 -30.49 -15.08
CA LYS A 348 19.11 -29.84 -13.81
C LYS A 348 18.79 -28.35 -13.87
N ASN A 349 18.16 -27.82 -12.82
CA ASN A 349 17.98 -26.38 -12.67
C ASN A 349 19.32 -25.68 -12.31
N LYS A 350 19.30 -24.34 -12.26
CA LYS A 350 20.46 -23.51 -11.86
C LYS A 350 20.96 -23.81 -10.44
N SER A 351 20.10 -24.34 -9.58
CA SER A 351 20.41 -24.74 -8.19
C SER A 351 20.99 -26.15 -8.06
N GLY A 352 21.06 -26.92 -9.16
CA GLY A 352 21.56 -28.29 -9.20
C GLY A 352 20.53 -29.39 -8.93
N ASP A 353 19.25 -29.04 -8.76
CA ASP A 353 18.15 -29.98 -8.55
C ASP A 353 17.71 -30.62 -9.88
N VAL A 354 17.45 -31.93 -9.88
CA VAL A 354 17.03 -32.72 -11.06
C VAL A 354 15.52 -32.61 -11.29
N GLY A 355 15.11 -32.35 -12.54
CA GLY A 355 13.73 -32.21 -13.01
C GLY A 355 13.28 -30.76 -13.13
N THR A 356 12.99 -30.31 -14.35
CA THR A 356 12.49 -28.95 -14.62
C THR A 356 11.07 -28.93 -15.20
N GLY A 357 10.38 -30.08 -15.18
CA GLY A 357 9.00 -30.18 -15.63
C GLY A 357 8.00 -29.62 -14.62
N ILE A 358 6.76 -29.39 -15.05
CA ILE A 358 5.68 -28.83 -14.22
C ILE A 358 5.48 -29.65 -12.93
N LEU A 359 5.41 -30.98 -13.06
CA LEU A 359 5.23 -31.87 -11.91
C LEU A 359 6.51 -31.95 -11.06
N ASP A 360 7.70 -31.90 -11.67
CA ASP A 360 8.96 -31.92 -10.92
C ASP A 360 9.13 -30.69 -10.03
N VAL A 361 8.75 -29.51 -10.54
CA VAL A 361 8.82 -28.27 -9.78
C VAL A 361 7.78 -28.30 -8.66
N PHE A 362 6.53 -28.63 -8.94
CA PHE A 362 5.49 -28.65 -7.89
C PHE A 362 5.77 -29.73 -6.83
N ASP A 363 6.29 -30.90 -7.21
CA ASP A 363 6.68 -31.97 -6.27
C ASP A 363 7.79 -31.57 -5.28
N ARG A 364 8.55 -30.50 -5.55
CA ARG A 364 9.60 -30.02 -4.64
C ARG A 364 9.05 -29.22 -3.47
N TYR A 365 7.90 -28.56 -3.65
CA TYR A 365 7.34 -27.65 -2.67
C TYR A 365 6.21 -28.31 -1.89
N ASN A 366 6.12 -27.97 -0.60
CA ASN A 366 4.95 -28.34 0.20
C ASN A 366 3.86 -27.31 -0.06
N PHE A 367 2.67 -27.76 -0.43
CA PHE A 367 1.47 -26.92 -0.60
C PHE A 367 0.65 -26.95 0.69
N THR A 368 0.20 -25.78 1.14
CA THR A 368 -0.74 -25.63 2.25
C THR A 368 -2.04 -25.05 1.75
N ILE A 369 -3.17 -25.62 2.14
CA ILE A 369 -4.48 -25.17 1.65
C ILE A 369 -4.91 -23.92 2.44
N LYS A 370 -4.40 -23.75 3.67
CA LYS A 370 -4.68 -22.60 4.53
C LYS A 370 -3.86 -21.40 4.08
N GLU A 371 -4.54 -20.27 3.83
CA GLU A 371 -3.82 -18.99 3.76
C GLU A 371 -3.27 -18.66 5.15
N ASP A 372 -2.07 -18.10 5.14
CA ASP A 372 -1.32 -17.77 6.34
C ASP A 372 -1.83 -16.46 6.97
N GLU A 373 -2.10 -16.50 8.28
CA GLU A 373 -2.57 -15.36 9.06
C GLU A 373 -1.41 -14.40 9.41
N PRO A 374 -1.66 -13.10 9.69
CA PRO A 374 -0.61 -12.15 10.05
C PRO A 374 0.30 -12.61 11.21
N LEU A 375 -0.29 -13.38 12.13
CA LEU A 375 0.35 -13.87 13.36
C LEU A 375 0.73 -15.35 13.31
N ASP A 376 0.34 -16.11 12.28
CA ASP A 376 0.67 -17.52 12.13
C ASP A 376 0.92 -17.88 10.67
N LYS A 377 2.17 -18.26 10.41
CA LYS A 377 2.80 -18.36 9.10
C LYS A 377 3.36 -19.78 8.91
N GLU A 378 3.05 -20.42 7.80
CA GLU A 378 3.53 -21.74 7.42
C GLU A 378 4.51 -21.61 6.24
N VAL A 379 5.68 -22.23 6.37
CA VAL A 379 6.74 -22.17 5.36
C VAL A 379 6.44 -23.18 4.25
N ALA A 380 5.36 -22.93 3.52
CA ALA A 380 4.79 -23.73 2.46
C ALA A 380 4.21 -22.81 1.37
N VAL A 381 3.92 -23.34 0.18
CA VAL A 381 3.22 -22.61 -0.88
C VAL A 381 1.74 -22.49 -0.49
N ASP A 382 1.30 -21.26 -0.21
CA ASP A 382 -0.08 -20.94 0.14
C ASP A 382 -0.87 -20.39 -1.08
N PRO A 383 -2.21 -20.33 -1.03
CA PRO A 383 -3.02 -19.76 -2.11
C PRO A 383 -2.73 -18.28 -2.40
N GLU A 384 -2.27 -17.51 -1.42
CA GLU A 384 -1.94 -16.10 -1.59
C GLU A 384 -0.68 -15.90 -2.44
N MET A 385 0.31 -16.79 -2.30
CA MET A 385 1.53 -16.77 -3.11
C MET A 385 1.20 -16.82 -4.59
N LEU A 386 0.12 -17.48 -4.98
CA LEU A 386 -0.35 -17.45 -6.37
C LEU A 386 -0.72 -16.03 -6.80
N GLY A 387 -1.43 -15.27 -5.97
CA GLY A 387 -1.72 -13.86 -6.23
C GLY A 387 -0.44 -13.07 -6.54
N LYS A 388 0.55 -13.18 -5.64
CA LYS A 388 1.87 -12.55 -5.82
C LYS A 388 2.57 -13.04 -7.09
N VAL A 389 2.55 -14.35 -7.36
CA VAL A 389 3.20 -14.99 -8.51
C VAL A 389 2.58 -14.52 -9.83
N PHE A 390 1.26 -14.58 -9.96
CA PHE A 390 0.58 -14.24 -11.20
C PHE A 390 0.61 -12.72 -11.49
N GLU A 391 0.46 -11.87 -10.46
CA GLU A 391 0.67 -10.43 -10.61
C GLU A 391 2.12 -10.12 -11.00
N ASN A 392 3.07 -10.92 -10.50
CA ASN A 392 4.47 -10.78 -10.83
C ASN A 392 4.87 -11.35 -12.19
N MET A 393 4.08 -12.23 -12.79
CA MET A 393 4.30 -12.71 -14.16
C MET A 393 3.99 -11.69 -15.24
N LEU A 394 3.22 -10.64 -14.92
CA LEU A 394 2.90 -9.53 -15.84
C LEU A 394 4.14 -8.67 -16.23
N ASP A 395 5.35 -9.11 -15.87
CA ASP A 395 6.54 -8.27 -15.72
C ASP A 395 7.29 -7.86 -16.99
N ILE A 396 7.02 -8.42 -18.16
CA ILE A 396 7.95 -8.21 -19.29
C ILE A 396 7.57 -6.99 -20.15
N THR A 397 6.31 -6.55 -20.13
CA THR A 397 5.85 -5.37 -20.88
C THR A 397 4.70 -4.58 -20.24
N GLU A 398 3.87 -5.20 -19.39
CA GLU A 398 2.55 -4.64 -19.00
C GLU A 398 2.50 -3.93 -17.63
N ARG A 399 3.45 -4.17 -16.71
CA ARG A 399 3.39 -3.54 -15.37
C ARG A 399 3.45 -2.01 -15.39
N LYS A 400 4.23 -1.40 -16.30
CA LYS A 400 4.30 0.08 -16.43
C LYS A 400 3.04 0.70 -17.03
N SER A 401 2.25 -0.07 -17.80
CA SER A 401 1.02 0.43 -18.43
C SER A 401 -0.21 0.18 -17.55
N LYS A 402 -0.26 -0.92 -16.78
CA LYS A 402 -1.41 -1.28 -15.92
C LYS A 402 -1.31 -0.78 -14.47
N GLY A 403 -0.11 -0.56 -13.93
CA GLY A 403 0.09 0.06 -12.60
C GLY A 403 -0.47 -0.72 -11.41
N ALA A 404 -0.62 -2.04 -11.54
CA ALA A 404 -1.08 -2.94 -10.48
C ALA A 404 0.09 -3.35 -9.56
N PHE A 405 -0.08 -3.21 -8.25
CA PHE A 405 0.90 -3.60 -7.24
C PHE A 405 0.24 -4.39 -6.12
N TYR A 406 0.89 -5.49 -5.72
CA TYR A 406 0.43 -6.31 -4.61
C TYR A 406 0.46 -5.56 -3.28
N THR A 407 -0.67 -5.45 -2.60
CA THR A 407 -0.78 -4.79 -1.29
C THR A 407 -0.31 -5.72 -0.17
N PRO A 408 0.66 -5.32 0.69
CA PRO A 408 1.11 -6.14 1.81
C PRO A 408 -0.03 -6.54 2.76
N ARG A 409 0.02 -7.78 3.28
CA ARG A 409 -1.01 -8.36 4.17
C ARG A 409 -1.36 -7.48 5.37
N GLU A 410 -0.34 -6.92 6.02
CA GLU A 410 -0.51 -6.08 7.21
C GLU A 410 -1.39 -4.85 6.92
N ILE A 411 -1.26 -4.29 5.72
CA ILE A 411 -2.06 -3.16 5.27
C ILE A 411 -3.47 -3.61 4.88
N VAL A 412 -3.58 -4.74 4.17
CA VAL A 412 -4.88 -5.32 3.81
C VAL A 412 -5.71 -5.57 5.08
N HIS A 413 -5.14 -6.27 6.05
CA HIS A 413 -5.79 -6.57 7.33
C HIS A 413 -6.22 -5.31 8.07
N TYR A 414 -5.33 -4.32 8.19
CA TYR A 414 -5.66 -3.03 8.81
C TYR A 414 -6.82 -2.33 8.09
N MET A 415 -6.77 -2.21 6.76
CA MET A 415 -7.83 -1.55 5.99
C MET A 415 -9.17 -2.28 6.10
N CYS A 416 -9.16 -3.61 6.13
CA CYS A 416 -10.36 -4.43 6.35
C CYS A 416 -10.98 -4.15 7.73
N GLN A 417 -10.17 -4.15 8.79
CA GLN A 417 -10.62 -3.88 10.15
C GLN A 417 -11.20 -2.47 10.30
N GLU A 418 -10.50 -1.45 9.81
CA GLU A 418 -10.98 -0.06 9.87
C GLU A 418 -12.31 0.10 9.13
N SER A 419 -12.46 -0.54 7.97
CA SER A 419 -13.69 -0.46 7.18
C SER A 419 -14.87 -1.10 7.92
N LEU A 420 -14.65 -2.24 8.59
CA LEU A 420 -15.67 -2.92 9.41
C LEU A 420 -16.02 -2.16 10.69
N ILE A 421 -15.03 -1.58 11.38
CA ILE A 421 -15.26 -0.76 12.58
C ILE A 421 -16.15 0.44 12.23
N HIS A 422 -15.83 1.15 11.15
CA HIS A 422 -16.63 2.30 10.71
C HIS A 422 -18.02 1.89 10.20
N TYR A 423 -18.14 0.75 9.53
CA TYR A 423 -19.44 0.21 9.13
C TYR A 423 -20.32 -0.08 10.34
N LEU A 424 -19.80 -0.81 11.35
CA LEU A 424 -20.56 -1.14 12.55
C LEU A 424 -20.90 0.09 13.38
N ASP A 425 -19.98 1.03 13.55
CA ASP A 425 -20.27 2.30 14.25
C ASP A 425 -21.41 3.05 13.55
N ASN A 426 -21.37 3.13 12.22
CA ASN A 426 -22.43 3.76 11.45
C ASN A 426 -23.75 2.99 11.52
N SER A 427 -23.76 1.67 11.41
CA SER A 427 -25.00 0.87 11.47
C SER A 427 -25.63 0.85 12.86
N LEU A 428 -24.83 0.78 13.94
CA LEU A 428 -25.35 0.59 15.31
C LEU A 428 -25.68 1.91 16.02
N ASN A 429 -24.93 2.98 15.75
CA ASN A 429 -25.05 4.25 16.50
C ASN A 429 -25.75 5.36 15.70
N SER A 430 -26.24 5.06 14.49
CA SER A 430 -27.08 5.99 13.76
C SER A 430 -28.56 5.79 14.11
N GLY A 431 -29.18 6.80 14.72
CA GLY A 431 -30.61 6.83 14.96
C GLY A 431 -31.35 6.65 13.63
N THR A 432 -32.24 5.66 13.57
CA THR A 432 -33.15 5.46 12.44
C THR A 432 -34.03 6.70 12.31
N ASN A 433 -33.85 7.48 11.24
CA ASN A 433 -34.85 8.48 10.82
C ASN A 433 -36.07 7.71 10.27
N ASN A 434 -36.88 7.14 11.17
CA ASN A 434 -38.18 6.63 10.81
C ASN A 434 -39.10 7.83 10.56
N TYR A 435 -39.34 8.12 9.28
CA TYR A 435 -40.44 9.00 8.88
C TYR A 435 -41.76 8.30 9.21
N GLN A 436 -42.38 8.64 10.34
CA GLN A 436 -43.82 8.40 10.52
C GLN A 436 -44.58 9.53 9.85
N GLU A 437 -45.15 9.28 8.68
CA GLU A 437 -46.28 10.09 8.23
C GLU A 437 -47.41 9.92 9.25
N LEU A 438 -47.83 11.03 9.86
CA LEU A 438 -49.02 11.06 10.71
C LEU A 438 -50.21 10.60 9.86
N GLY A 439 -50.68 9.38 10.15
CA GLY A 439 -51.89 8.84 9.55
C GLY A 439 -53.09 9.76 9.80
N SER A 440 -53.91 9.91 8.76
CA SER A 440 -55.04 10.83 8.57
C SER A 440 -56.22 10.72 9.56
N ASN A 441 -56.04 10.17 10.77
CA ASN A 441 -57.10 9.96 11.75
C ASN A 441 -57.03 10.83 13.02
N GLN A 442 -56.03 11.71 13.17
CA GLN A 442 -55.98 12.67 14.28
C GLN A 442 -56.40 14.11 13.92
N THR A 443 -56.64 14.40 12.65
CA THR A 443 -57.10 15.71 12.17
C THR A 443 -58.61 15.97 12.38
N LYS A 444 -59.36 15.03 12.98
CA LYS A 444 -60.81 15.20 13.25
C LYS A 444 -61.16 15.77 14.63
N LEU A 445 -60.19 16.08 15.49
CA LEU A 445 -60.51 16.61 16.83
C LEU A 445 -60.62 18.14 16.91
N PHE A 446 -60.21 18.86 15.87
CA PHE A 446 -60.29 20.33 15.83
C PHE A 446 -60.61 20.81 14.41
N SER A 447 -61.86 20.64 13.99
CA SER A 447 -62.39 21.34 12.82
C SER A 447 -63.35 22.41 13.30
N ASP A 448 -62.88 23.64 13.36
CA ASP A 448 -63.65 24.84 13.05
C ASP A 448 -62.65 26.00 12.92
N VAL A 449 -62.24 26.26 11.68
CA VAL A 449 -61.86 27.56 11.08
C VAL A 449 -61.08 27.25 9.80
N GLU A 450 -61.67 27.58 8.67
CA GLU A 450 -61.02 27.63 7.37
C GLU A 450 -59.94 28.73 7.39
N THR A 451 -58.66 28.37 7.20
CA THR A 451 -57.73 28.99 6.21
C THR A 451 -56.24 28.64 6.45
N LYS A 452 -55.58 28.35 5.32
CA LYS A 452 -54.14 28.50 4.98
C LYS A 452 -53.11 27.41 5.34
N ASN A 453 -52.61 26.81 4.26
CA ASN A 453 -51.24 26.40 3.93
C ASN A 453 -50.16 26.61 5.01
N GLY A 454 -49.58 25.48 5.44
CA GLY A 454 -48.34 25.44 6.21
C GLY A 454 -48.12 24.05 6.81
N GLN A 455 -47.70 23.07 6.00
CA GLN A 455 -47.13 21.84 6.53
C GLN A 455 -45.75 22.18 7.09
N VAL A 456 -45.68 22.52 8.37
CA VAL A 456 -44.44 22.46 9.14
C VAL A 456 -44.23 20.99 9.49
N SER A 457 -43.34 20.33 8.74
CA SER A 457 -42.77 19.05 9.18
C SER A 457 -41.90 19.34 10.40
N ILE A 458 -42.36 18.92 11.58
CA ILE A 458 -41.55 19.00 12.80
C ILE A 458 -40.53 17.86 12.70
N GLU A 459 -39.29 18.18 12.34
CA GLU A 459 -38.14 17.30 12.54
C GLU A 459 -37.85 17.24 14.04
N ILE A 460 -38.30 16.16 14.69
CA ILE A 460 -37.88 15.89 16.07
C ILE A 460 -36.53 15.18 16.00
N GLU A 461 -35.43 15.94 16.13
CA GLU A 461 -34.10 15.37 16.36
C GLU A 461 -34.11 14.60 17.70
N HIS A 462 -34.30 13.28 17.65
CA HIS A 462 -33.94 12.43 18.78
C HIS A 462 -32.41 12.36 18.84
N GLY A 463 -31.83 12.82 19.96
CA GLY A 463 -30.39 12.79 20.19
C GLY A 463 -29.81 11.39 19.96
N LYS A 464 -28.60 11.34 19.38
CA LYS A 464 -27.83 10.12 19.06
C LYS A 464 -27.84 9.13 20.24
N GLN A 465 -28.69 8.11 20.20
CA GLN A 465 -28.63 7.02 21.16
C GLN A 465 -27.50 6.08 20.74
N ILE A 466 -26.36 6.18 21.42
CA ILE A 466 -25.21 5.29 21.18
C ILE A 466 -25.56 3.92 21.79
N LEU A 467 -25.73 2.91 20.94
CA LEU A 467 -25.99 1.53 21.37
C LEU A 467 -24.70 0.82 21.80
N VAL A 468 -23.63 1.02 21.03
CA VAL A 468 -22.33 0.38 21.26
C VAL A 468 -21.22 1.42 21.07
N PRO A 469 -20.43 1.76 22.10
CA PRO A 469 -19.32 2.69 21.95
C PRO A 469 -18.30 2.23 20.90
N GLN A 470 -17.79 3.16 20.07
CA GLN A 470 -16.81 2.85 19.02
C GLN A 470 -15.56 2.11 19.55
N LYS A 471 -15.11 2.45 20.78
CA LYS A 471 -13.97 1.78 21.44
C LYS A 471 -14.24 0.30 21.72
N ASP A 472 -15.49 -0.08 22.01
CA ASP A 472 -15.87 -1.46 22.25
C ASP A 472 -15.94 -2.24 20.93
N ILE A 473 -16.38 -1.60 19.84
CA ILE A 473 -16.35 -2.17 18.48
C ILE A 473 -14.91 -2.41 18.04
N GLU A 474 -14.01 -1.46 18.28
CA GLU A 474 -12.58 -1.58 17.98
C GLU A 474 -11.93 -2.74 18.74
N LEU A 475 -12.24 -2.89 20.04
CA LEU A 475 -11.77 -4.02 20.84
C LEU A 475 -12.31 -5.36 20.31
N PHE A 476 -13.59 -5.40 19.93
CA PHE A 476 -14.24 -6.57 19.37
C PHE A 476 -13.58 -7.03 18.06
N ILE A 477 -13.40 -6.12 17.09
CA ILE A 477 -12.82 -6.47 15.80
C ILE A 477 -11.33 -6.84 15.92
N ARG A 478 -10.54 -6.06 16.66
CA ARG A 478 -9.07 -6.25 16.70
C ARG A 478 -8.62 -7.33 17.67
N LYS A 479 -9.27 -7.46 18.83
CA LYS A 479 -8.83 -8.34 19.93
C LYS A 479 -9.85 -9.43 20.28
N GLY A 480 -11.03 -9.45 19.66
CA GLY A 480 -12.09 -10.42 19.99
C GLY A 480 -11.67 -11.88 19.84
N HIS A 481 -10.76 -12.19 18.90
CA HIS A 481 -10.29 -13.56 18.68
C HIS A 481 -9.54 -14.17 19.89
N PHE A 482 -8.98 -13.35 20.79
CA PHE A 482 -8.38 -13.85 22.03
C PHE A 482 -9.42 -14.31 23.06
N ALA A 483 -10.65 -13.78 22.96
CA ALA A 483 -11.73 -14.06 23.89
C ALA A 483 -12.48 -15.36 23.60
N ILE A 484 -12.38 -15.93 22.38
CA ILE A 484 -13.21 -17.05 21.91
C ILE A 484 -13.20 -18.22 22.89
N GLU A 485 -12.04 -18.80 23.20
CA GLU A 485 -11.92 -20.00 24.04
C GLU A 485 -12.43 -19.77 25.48
N ASN A 486 -12.14 -18.57 26.02
CA ASN A 486 -12.56 -18.21 27.38
C ASN A 486 -14.08 -17.98 27.44
N ASP A 487 -14.63 -17.22 26.49
CA ASP A 487 -16.02 -16.81 26.48
C ASP A 487 -16.96 -17.98 26.12
N GLU A 488 -16.55 -18.90 25.24
CA GLU A 488 -17.25 -20.18 25.00
C GLU A 488 -17.39 -21.01 26.27
N ARG A 489 -16.31 -21.07 27.06
CA ARG A 489 -16.31 -21.81 28.32
C ARG A 489 -17.17 -21.13 29.38
N VAL A 490 -17.12 -19.80 29.48
CA VAL A 490 -17.97 -19.04 30.41
C VAL A 490 -19.44 -19.18 30.00
N ALA A 491 -19.78 -19.15 28.71
CA ALA A 491 -21.13 -19.37 28.22
C ALA A 491 -21.67 -20.77 28.54
N THR A 492 -20.83 -21.81 28.49
CA THR A 492 -21.23 -23.19 28.79
C THR A 492 -21.24 -23.54 30.27
N LYS A 493 -20.29 -23.03 31.08
CA LYS A 493 -20.08 -23.43 32.49
C LYS A 493 -20.49 -22.35 33.51
N GLY A 494 -20.82 -21.14 33.07
CA GLY A 494 -21.13 -20.00 33.92
C GLY A 494 -19.88 -19.24 34.42
N GLU A 495 -20.08 -18.00 34.88
CA GLU A 495 -19.02 -17.16 35.42
C GLU A 495 -18.49 -17.68 36.78
N THR A 496 -17.17 -17.61 36.97
CA THR A 496 -16.51 -17.92 38.25
C THR A 496 -15.54 -16.81 38.64
N LYS A 497 -15.00 -16.82 39.87
CA LYS A 497 -14.00 -15.82 40.31
C LYS A 497 -12.73 -15.77 39.44
N THR A 498 -12.45 -16.82 38.68
CA THR A 498 -11.27 -16.95 37.80
C THR A 498 -11.60 -16.87 36.31
N TYR A 499 -12.87 -17.01 35.91
CA TYR A 499 -13.31 -17.04 34.52
C TYR A 499 -14.49 -16.08 34.35
N GLN A 500 -14.23 -14.93 33.72
CA GLN A 500 -15.19 -13.88 33.39
C GLN A 500 -15.17 -13.64 31.88
N TYR A 501 -16.26 -13.10 31.32
CA TYR A 501 -16.30 -12.71 29.91
C TYR A 501 -15.24 -11.64 29.60
N GLN A 502 -14.50 -11.84 28.52
CA GLN A 502 -13.50 -10.89 28.04
C GLN A 502 -14.09 -9.86 27.06
N LEU A 503 -15.17 -10.20 26.36
CA LEU A 503 -15.87 -9.23 25.50
C LEU A 503 -16.68 -8.20 26.30
N PRO A 504 -16.69 -6.92 25.84
CA PRO A 504 -17.49 -5.87 26.45
C PRO A 504 -18.98 -6.22 26.57
N GLU A 505 -19.61 -5.79 27.66
CA GLU A 505 -21.05 -6.04 27.90
C GLU A 505 -21.94 -5.42 26.83
N SER A 506 -21.55 -4.26 26.27
CA SER A 506 -22.23 -3.57 25.16
C SER A 506 -22.31 -4.44 23.91
N ILE A 507 -21.23 -5.14 23.56
CA ILE A 507 -21.15 -6.07 22.42
C ILE A 507 -22.00 -7.31 22.70
N ARG A 508 -21.87 -7.90 23.89
CA ARG A 508 -22.61 -9.12 24.27
C ARG A 508 -24.13 -8.91 24.25
N LYS A 509 -24.61 -7.76 24.76
CA LYS A 509 -26.05 -7.44 24.77
C LYS A 509 -26.63 -7.20 23.37
N ASN A 510 -25.81 -6.71 22.44
CA ASN A 510 -26.23 -6.40 21.07
C ASN A 510 -25.73 -7.43 20.05
N ALA A 511 -25.29 -8.61 20.49
CA ALA A 511 -24.63 -9.61 19.64
C ALA A 511 -25.49 -10.03 18.43
N ASP A 512 -26.81 -10.23 18.65
CA ASP A 512 -27.75 -10.59 17.58
C ASP A 512 -27.83 -9.49 16.51
N LEU A 513 -27.91 -8.22 16.92
CA LEU A 513 -27.98 -7.08 16.00
C LEU A 513 -26.68 -6.92 15.21
N ILE A 514 -25.53 -7.05 15.90
CA ILE A 514 -24.21 -6.96 15.26
C ILE A 514 -24.06 -8.07 14.21
N ASP A 515 -24.45 -9.31 14.55
CA ASP A 515 -24.35 -10.44 13.63
C ASP A 515 -25.28 -10.29 12.41
N GLN A 516 -26.48 -9.70 12.56
CA GLN A 516 -27.38 -9.36 11.45
C GLN A 516 -26.76 -8.32 10.51
N GLU A 517 -26.17 -7.27 11.06
CA GLU A 517 -25.50 -6.22 10.28
C GLU A 517 -24.29 -6.78 9.52
N LEU A 518 -23.49 -7.64 10.16
CA LEU A 518 -22.36 -8.31 9.52
C LEU A 518 -22.80 -9.32 8.46
N SER A 519 -23.91 -10.05 8.67
CA SER A 519 -24.38 -11.08 7.75
C SER A 519 -25.03 -10.51 6.48
N SER A 520 -25.49 -9.25 6.54
CA SER A 520 -26.13 -8.56 5.42
C SER A 520 -25.22 -7.55 4.70
N ILE A 521 -23.97 -7.36 5.18
CA ILE A 521 -23.03 -6.38 4.63
C ILE A 521 -22.78 -6.62 3.14
N LYS A 522 -22.71 -5.55 2.33
CA LYS A 522 -22.40 -5.58 0.90
C LYS A 522 -21.12 -4.79 0.65
N ILE A 523 -20.07 -5.46 0.18
CA ILE A 523 -18.73 -4.91 0.01
C ILE A 523 -18.26 -5.06 -1.43
N CYS A 524 -17.69 -4.00 -2.01
CA CYS A 524 -17.17 -4.02 -3.36
C CYS A 524 -15.69 -3.65 -3.43
N ASP A 525 -14.91 -4.42 -4.21
CA ASP A 525 -13.60 -4.01 -4.70
C ASP A 525 -13.66 -3.70 -6.22
N PRO A 526 -13.64 -2.41 -6.62
CA PRO A 526 -13.75 -2.01 -8.02
C PRO A 526 -12.46 -2.26 -8.83
N ALA A 527 -11.36 -2.68 -8.19
CA ALA A 527 -10.11 -3.06 -8.82
C ALA A 527 -9.49 -4.25 -8.07
N ILE A 528 -10.20 -5.38 -8.10
CA ILE A 528 -10.00 -6.53 -7.20
C ILE A 528 -8.62 -7.17 -7.29
N GLY A 529 -7.92 -7.09 -8.42
CA GLY A 529 -6.63 -7.73 -8.63
C GLY A 529 -6.70 -9.23 -8.30
N SER A 530 -5.68 -9.75 -7.60
CA SER A 530 -5.66 -11.14 -7.13
C SER A 530 -6.64 -11.46 -5.99
N GLY A 531 -7.48 -10.52 -5.54
CA GLY A 531 -8.50 -10.75 -4.51
C GLY A 531 -8.00 -10.62 -3.06
N ALA A 532 -6.91 -9.88 -2.81
CA ALA A 532 -6.35 -9.71 -1.46
C ALA A 532 -7.34 -9.10 -0.46
N PHE A 533 -8.04 -8.01 -0.83
CA PHE A 533 -9.04 -7.38 0.06
C PHE A 533 -10.30 -8.24 0.29
N PRO A 534 -10.93 -8.84 -0.75
CA PRO A 534 -12.03 -9.78 -0.56
C PRO A 534 -11.71 -10.93 0.40
N VAL A 535 -10.54 -11.57 0.24
CA VAL A 535 -10.13 -12.69 1.10
C VAL A 535 -9.81 -12.18 2.50
N GLY A 536 -9.12 -11.05 2.63
CA GLY A 536 -8.88 -10.41 3.93
C GLY A 536 -10.17 -10.09 4.68
N LEU A 537 -11.16 -9.50 4.02
CA LEU A 537 -12.48 -9.23 4.59
C LEU A 537 -13.25 -10.50 4.95
N LEU A 538 -13.16 -11.55 4.12
CA LEU A 538 -13.76 -12.84 4.44
C LEU A 538 -13.23 -13.38 5.77
N HIS A 539 -11.91 -13.32 5.99
CA HIS A 539 -11.30 -13.74 7.24
C HIS A 539 -11.76 -12.88 8.43
N GLU A 540 -11.75 -11.56 8.31
CA GLU A 540 -12.20 -10.68 9.40
C GLU A 540 -13.68 -10.86 9.75
N LEU A 541 -14.56 -11.02 8.74
CA LEU A 541 -15.99 -11.25 8.95
C LEU A 541 -16.26 -12.60 9.64
N VAL A 542 -15.60 -13.67 9.18
CA VAL A 542 -15.72 -15.00 9.80
C VAL A 542 -15.24 -14.94 11.26
N ASN A 543 -14.09 -14.32 11.52
CA ASN A 543 -13.56 -14.16 12.87
C ASN A 543 -14.53 -13.38 13.76
N ALA A 544 -15.03 -12.23 13.30
CA ALA A 544 -15.98 -11.42 14.05
C ALA A 544 -17.27 -12.20 14.39
N MET A 545 -17.85 -12.92 13.42
CA MET A 545 -19.06 -13.71 13.64
C MET A 545 -18.84 -14.92 14.55
N LEU A 546 -17.66 -15.57 14.49
CA LEU A 546 -17.30 -16.66 15.41
C LEU A 546 -17.14 -16.15 16.84
N VAL A 547 -16.58 -14.96 17.03
CA VAL A 547 -16.47 -14.30 18.33
C VAL A 547 -17.85 -13.99 18.93
N LEU A 548 -18.85 -13.67 18.11
CA LEU A 548 -20.22 -13.40 18.56
C LEU A 548 -21.03 -14.67 18.85
N LYS A 549 -20.74 -15.80 18.18
CA LYS A 549 -21.49 -17.06 18.28
C LYS A 549 -21.85 -17.47 19.72
N PRO A 550 -20.96 -17.40 20.72
CA PRO A 550 -21.28 -17.82 22.09
C PRO A 550 -22.29 -16.91 22.82
N HIS A 551 -22.49 -15.70 22.29
CA HIS A 551 -23.32 -14.65 22.89
C HIS A 551 -24.65 -14.45 22.14
N LEU A 552 -24.86 -15.18 21.05
CA LEU A 552 -26.11 -15.10 20.28
C LEU A 552 -27.28 -15.69 21.08
N SER A 553 -28.45 -15.06 20.94
CA SER A 553 -29.66 -15.61 21.55
C SER A 553 -30.05 -16.94 20.91
N TYR A 554 -30.64 -17.83 21.71
CA TYR A 554 -31.02 -19.17 21.26
C TYR A 554 -31.96 -19.13 20.04
N ASN A 555 -32.93 -18.22 20.02
CA ASN A 555 -33.89 -18.08 18.93
C ASN A 555 -33.18 -17.64 17.64
N TYR A 556 -32.36 -16.60 17.73
CA TYR A 556 -31.62 -16.08 16.57
C TYR A 556 -30.64 -17.11 16.01
N LEU A 557 -29.86 -17.77 16.88
CA LEU A 557 -28.93 -18.83 16.46
C LEU A 557 -29.68 -19.99 15.79
N THR A 558 -30.83 -20.40 16.32
CA THR A 558 -31.64 -21.48 15.75
C THR A 558 -32.13 -21.11 14.34
N ASP A 559 -32.60 -19.87 14.15
CA ASP A 559 -33.08 -19.41 12.85
C ASP A 559 -31.93 -19.23 11.84
N LYS A 560 -30.77 -18.74 12.30
CA LYS A 560 -29.54 -18.67 11.48
C LYS A 560 -29.08 -20.06 11.04
N LEU A 561 -29.09 -21.04 11.94
CA LEU A 561 -28.73 -22.43 11.62
C LEU A 561 -29.73 -23.07 10.63
N LYS A 562 -31.04 -22.80 10.77
CA LYS A 562 -32.04 -23.22 9.79
C LYS A 562 -31.82 -22.57 8.42
N GLY A 563 -31.49 -21.28 8.40
CA GLY A 563 -31.13 -20.55 7.17
C GLY A 563 -29.92 -21.15 6.46
N PHE A 564 -28.96 -21.67 7.23
CA PHE A 564 -27.84 -22.45 6.70
C PHE A 564 -28.19 -23.92 6.41
N GLY A 565 -29.44 -24.37 6.56
CA GLY A 565 -29.86 -25.73 6.23
C GLY A 565 -29.43 -26.79 7.25
N PHE A 566 -29.31 -26.44 8.54
CA PHE A 566 -29.14 -27.40 9.63
C PHE A 566 -30.49 -27.81 10.22
N THR A 567 -30.71 -29.11 10.44
CA THR A 567 -31.99 -29.67 10.92
C THR A 567 -32.03 -29.95 12.44
N GLN A 568 -30.88 -30.05 13.13
CA GLN A 568 -30.79 -30.23 14.59
C GLN A 568 -29.57 -29.46 15.16
N LEU A 569 -29.71 -28.87 16.36
CA LEU A 569 -28.64 -28.12 17.07
C LEU A 569 -27.51 -29.01 17.59
N GLU A 570 -27.78 -30.29 17.88
CA GLU A 570 -26.84 -31.19 18.58
C GLU A 570 -25.79 -31.85 17.66
N SER A 571 -25.85 -31.65 16.33
CA SER A 571 -24.96 -32.30 15.36
C SER A 571 -24.17 -31.35 14.44
N VAL A 572 -24.00 -30.08 14.85
CA VAL A 572 -23.26 -29.10 14.03
C VAL A 572 -21.77 -29.19 14.34
N SER A 573 -21.01 -29.81 13.42
CA SER A 573 -19.54 -29.68 13.44
C SER A 573 -19.16 -28.22 13.25
N ASP A 574 -18.26 -27.68 14.08
CA ASP A 574 -17.80 -26.30 13.97
C ASP A 574 -17.23 -25.98 12.58
N SER A 575 -16.54 -26.93 11.94
CA SER A 575 -16.00 -26.72 10.59
C SER A 575 -17.12 -26.60 9.55
N ARG A 576 -18.20 -27.37 9.67
CA ARG A 576 -19.36 -27.27 8.76
C ARG A 576 -20.09 -25.94 8.92
N TYR A 577 -20.16 -25.41 10.14
CA TYR A 577 -20.67 -24.07 10.38
C TYR A 577 -19.79 -23.00 9.71
N ILE A 578 -18.46 -23.07 9.90
CA ILE A 578 -17.51 -22.13 9.29
C ILE A 578 -17.59 -22.17 7.76
N TYR A 579 -17.66 -23.36 7.16
CA TYR A 579 -17.81 -23.51 5.72
C TYR A 579 -19.07 -22.81 5.20
N ARG A 580 -20.24 -23.08 5.80
CA ARG A 580 -21.51 -22.48 5.37
C ARG A 580 -21.55 -20.97 5.62
N LEU A 581 -20.90 -20.51 6.68
CA LEU A 581 -20.72 -19.09 6.98
C LEU A 581 -19.88 -18.40 5.90
N LYS A 582 -18.72 -18.97 5.55
CA LYS A 582 -17.87 -18.47 4.45
C LYS A 582 -18.61 -18.47 3.13
N ARG A 583 -19.34 -19.54 2.83
CA ARG A 583 -20.15 -19.67 1.62
C ARG A 583 -21.19 -18.57 1.54
N HIS A 584 -21.90 -18.30 2.63
CA HIS A 584 -22.85 -17.19 2.74
C HIS A 584 -22.19 -15.82 2.48
N ILE A 585 -21.07 -15.52 3.15
CA ILE A 585 -20.35 -14.24 2.97
C ILE A 585 -19.89 -14.06 1.52
N ILE A 586 -19.32 -15.11 0.90
CA ILE A 586 -18.85 -15.06 -0.48
C ILE A 586 -20.01 -14.86 -1.47
N GLN A 587 -21.16 -15.49 -1.21
CA GLN A 587 -22.34 -15.41 -2.09
C GLN A 587 -23.09 -14.09 -1.94
N GLU A 588 -23.22 -13.59 -0.72
CA GLU A 588 -24.13 -12.47 -0.43
C GLU A 588 -23.42 -11.14 -0.23
N SER A 589 -22.18 -11.14 0.25
CA SER A 589 -21.51 -9.94 0.75
C SER A 589 -20.35 -9.44 -0.10
N ILE A 590 -19.64 -10.32 -0.81
CA ILE A 590 -18.39 -9.95 -1.51
C ILE A 590 -18.63 -9.76 -3.02
N TYR A 591 -18.23 -8.58 -3.52
CA TYR A 591 -18.32 -8.20 -4.94
C TYR A 591 -16.98 -7.64 -5.41
N GLY A 592 -16.63 -7.88 -6.67
CA GLY A 592 -15.36 -7.44 -7.21
C GLY A 592 -15.34 -7.31 -8.74
N VAL A 593 -14.55 -6.36 -9.23
CA VAL A 593 -14.39 -6.08 -10.65
C VAL A 593 -12.92 -5.83 -10.98
N ASP A 594 -12.44 -6.42 -12.07
CA ASP A 594 -11.11 -6.15 -12.63
C ASP A 594 -11.17 -6.09 -14.15
N ILE A 595 -10.31 -5.29 -14.76
CA ILE A 595 -10.18 -5.23 -16.23
C ILE A 595 -9.42 -6.45 -16.79
N ASP A 596 -8.60 -7.12 -15.97
CA ASP A 596 -7.81 -8.30 -16.36
C ASP A 596 -8.53 -9.60 -15.97
N SER A 597 -8.94 -10.37 -16.99
CA SER A 597 -9.53 -11.70 -16.79
C SER A 597 -8.64 -12.66 -15.99
N SER A 598 -7.32 -12.52 -16.05
CA SER A 598 -6.40 -13.38 -15.30
C SER A 598 -6.52 -13.11 -13.79
N ALA A 599 -6.63 -11.84 -13.40
CA ALA A 599 -6.79 -11.41 -12.01
C ALA A 599 -8.08 -11.97 -11.41
N ILE A 600 -9.16 -11.91 -12.19
CA ILE A 600 -10.47 -12.51 -11.87
C ILE A 600 -10.37 -14.02 -11.60
N ASP A 601 -9.69 -14.77 -12.47
CA ASP A 601 -9.53 -16.22 -12.30
C ASP A 601 -8.77 -16.56 -11.00
N ILE A 602 -7.77 -15.76 -10.63
CA ILE A 602 -6.99 -15.93 -9.40
C ILE A 602 -7.83 -15.58 -8.17
N ALA A 603 -8.55 -14.46 -8.19
CA ALA A 603 -9.43 -14.06 -7.10
C ALA A 603 -10.49 -15.14 -6.82
N ARG A 604 -11.09 -15.72 -7.88
CA ARG A 604 -12.02 -16.85 -7.76
C ARG A 604 -11.35 -18.08 -7.18
N LEU A 605 -10.17 -18.43 -7.68
CA LEU A 605 -9.38 -19.58 -7.20
C LEU A 605 -9.05 -19.45 -5.70
N ARG A 606 -8.64 -18.27 -5.23
CA ARG A 606 -8.36 -18.02 -3.81
C ARG A 606 -9.62 -18.11 -2.95
N LEU A 607 -10.73 -17.52 -3.39
CA LEU A 607 -12.01 -17.62 -2.68
C LEU A 607 -12.48 -19.08 -2.56
N TRP A 608 -12.33 -19.88 -3.62
CA TRP A 608 -12.65 -21.31 -3.57
C TRP A 608 -11.71 -22.10 -2.67
N LEU A 609 -10.39 -21.87 -2.74
CA LEU A 609 -9.44 -22.52 -1.83
C LEU A 609 -9.76 -22.20 -0.37
N SER A 610 -10.13 -20.94 -0.08
CA SER A 610 -10.52 -20.51 1.27
C SER A 610 -11.74 -21.25 1.84
N LEU A 611 -12.63 -21.78 0.97
CA LEU A 611 -13.78 -22.61 1.34
C LEU A 611 -13.36 -24.06 1.56
N VAL A 612 -12.60 -24.63 0.62
CA VAL A 612 -12.13 -26.02 0.67
C VAL A 612 -11.35 -26.31 1.94
N VAL A 613 -10.61 -25.32 2.48
CA VAL A 613 -9.90 -25.43 3.76
C VAL A 613 -10.77 -25.90 4.91
N ASP A 614 -11.96 -25.32 5.07
CA ASP A 614 -12.79 -25.51 6.28
C ASP A 614 -13.87 -26.58 6.11
N GLU A 615 -13.98 -27.14 4.91
CA GLU A 615 -14.87 -28.28 4.68
C GLU A 615 -14.30 -29.54 5.37
N ASP A 616 -15.13 -30.14 6.22
CA ASP A 616 -14.88 -31.46 6.79
C ASP A 616 -15.05 -32.54 5.71
N ASP A 617 -14.36 -33.67 5.87
CA ASP A 617 -14.49 -34.85 5.00
C ASP A 617 -15.82 -35.61 5.21
N LEU A 618 -16.93 -34.88 5.14
CA LEU A 618 -18.30 -35.39 5.31
C LEU A 618 -18.92 -35.69 3.94
N ASP A 619 -19.76 -36.72 3.88
CA ASP A 619 -20.54 -37.03 2.68
C ASP A 619 -21.91 -36.32 2.76
N PRO A 620 -22.36 -35.59 1.72
CA PRO A 620 -21.64 -35.21 0.49
C PRO A 620 -20.78 -33.93 0.66
N ILE A 621 -19.74 -33.80 -0.18
CA ILE A 621 -19.00 -32.55 -0.38
C ILE A 621 -19.95 -31.51 -1.01
N GLU A 622 -20.07 -30.34 -0.40
CA GLU A 622 -20.92 -29.25 -0.87
C GLU A 622 -20.27 -28.52 -2.06
N THR A 623 -21.08 -28.12 -3.04
CA THR A 623 -20.58 -27.50 -4.27
C THR A 623 -20.12 -26.06 -4.03
N LEU A 624 -19.03 -25.68 -4.68
CA LEU A 624 -18.48 -24.33 -4.59
C LEU A 624 -19.48 -23.29 -5.12
N PRO A 625 -19.57 -22.10 -4.54
CA PRO A 625 -20.47 -21.06 -5.02
C PRO A 625 -20.09 -20.63 -6.45
N ASN A 626 -21.10 -20.36 -7.28
CA ASN A 626 -20.86 -19.72 -8.57
C ASN A 626 -20.51 -18.24 -8.36
N LEU A 627 -19.31 -17.85 -8.76
CA LEU A 627 -18.76 -16.50 -8.57
C LEU A 627 -18.87 -15.61 -9.82
N ASP A 628 -19.45 -16.11 -10.92
CA ASP A 628 -19.42 -15.43 -12.23
C ASP A 628 -20.13 -14.07 -12.22
N TYR A 629 -21.06 -13.87 -11.28
CA TYR A 629 -21.87 -12.67 -11.10
C TYR A 629 -21.49 -11.83 -9.89
N LYS A 630 -20.42 -12.21 -9.19
CA LYS A 630 -19.89 -11.49 -8.03
C LYS A 630 -18.50 -10.95 -8.31
N ILE A 631 -17.69 -11.74 -9.02
CA ILE A 631 -16.34 -11.38 -9.47
C ILE A 631 -16.38 -11.28 -11.00
N VAL A 632 -16.41 -10.06 -11.55
CA VAL A 632 -16.70 -9.81 -12.97
C VAL A 632 -15.52 -9.13 -13.67
N CYS A 633 -15.23 -9.56 -14.91
CA CYS A 633 -14.23 -8.91 -15.75
C CYS A 633 -14.84 -7.69 -16.46
N GLY A 634 -14.27 -6.49 -16.28
CA GLY A 634 -14.73 -5.28 -16.95
C GLY A 634 -14.08 -3.99 -16.44
N ASN A 635 -14.38 -2.86 -17.11
CA ASN A 635 -13.86 -1.56 -16.73
C ASN A 635 -14.80 -0.83 -15.74
N SER A 636 -14.41 -0.77 -14.48
CA SER A 636 -15.17 -0.13 -13.40
C SER A 636 -15.41 1.38 -13.56
N LEU A 637 -14.65 2.07 -14.42
CA LEU A 637 -14.81 3.51 -14.64
C LEU A 637 -15.74 3.85 -15.81
N ILE A 638 -16.10 2.86 -16.65
CA ILE A 638 -16.86 3.06 -17.89
C ILE A 638 -18.18 2.28 -17.80
N GLY A 639 -19.25 2.98 -17.42
CA GLY A 639 -20.60 2.42 -17.34
C GLY A 639 -21.60 3.04 -18.32
N PHE A 640 -22.87 2.70 -18.18
CA PHE A 640 -23.94 3.38 -18.90
C PHE A 640 -24.17 4.80 -18.33
N PRO A 641 -24.62 5.78 -19.15
CA PRO A 641 -24.95 7.12 -18.65
C PRO A 641 -26.03 7.08 -17.55
N ASP A 642 -25.86 7.91 -16.52
CA ASP A 642 -26.84 8.04 -15.45
C ASP A 642 -28.21 8.48 -15.98
N GLY A 643 -29.29 7.82 -15.54
CA GLY A 643 -30.65 8.08 -15.98
C GLY A 643 -31.07 7.37 -17.28
N TRP A 644 -30.17 6.60 -17.90
CA TRP A 644 -30.53 5.75 -19.03
C TRP A 644 -31.59 4.72 -18.63
N LYS A 645 -32.80 4.80 -19.21
CA LYS A 645 -33.82 3.74 -19.10
C LYS A 645 -34.08 3.15 -20.48
N SER A 646 -33.80 1.85 -20.62
CA SER A 646 -34.16 1.04 -21.79
C SER A 646 -35.25 0.05 -21.37
N PRO A 647 -36.25 -0.26 -22.21
CA PRO A 647 -37.21 -1.34 -21.96
C PRO A 647 -36.55 -2.70 -21.67
N ALA A 648 -35.31 -2.89 -22.15
CA ALA A 648 -34.54 -4.09 -21.88
C ALA A 648 -33.94 -4.14 -20.47
N PHE A 649 -33.71 -2.98 -19.82
CA PHE A 649 -33.21 -2.92 -18.45
C PHE A 649 -34.29 -3.44 -17.49
N GLU A 650 -35.54 -3.02 -17.70
CA GLU A 650 -36.72 -3.53 -16.96
C GLU A 650 -36.93 -5.03 -17.19
N LYS A 651 -36.69 -5.51 -18.43
CA LYS A 651 -36.74 -6.95 -18.74
C LYS A 651 -35.65 -7.74 -18.01
N ILE A 652 -34.40 -7.24 -17.94
CA ILE A 652 -33.31 -7.88 -17.20
C ILE A 652 -33.63 -7.87 -15.70
N GLU A 653 -34.14 -6.77 -15.18
CA GLU A 653 -34.51 -6.63 -13.77
C GLU A 653 -35.69 -7.56 -13.39
N PHE A 654 -36.68 -7.70 -14.28
CA PHE A 654 -37.77 -8.67 -14.15
C PHE A 654 -37.24 -10.12 -14.19
N LEU A 655 -36.41 -10.47 -15.18
CA LEU A 655 -35.82 -11.81 -15.29
C LEU A 655 -34.97 -12.14 -14.06
N LYS A 656 -34.23 -11.17 -13.53
CA LYS A 656 -33.48 -11.34 -12.27
C LYS A 656 -34.43 -11.55 -11.10
N ARG A 657 -35.52 -10.81 -11.00
CA ARG A 657 -36.53 -11.00 -9.94
C ARG A 657 -37.12 -12.41 -9.97
N GLU A 658 -37.49 -12.91 -11.14
CA GLU A 658 -37.98 -14.28 -11.32
C GLU A 658 -36.89 -15.29 -10.97
N PHE A 659 -35.64 -15.06 -11.40
CA PHE A 659 -34.50 -15.90 -11.03
C PHE A 659 -34.30 -15.99 -9.51
N TYR A 660 -34.47 -14.88 -8.78
CA TYR A 660 -34.27 -14.85 -7.33
C TYR A 660 -35.43 -15.48 -6.55
N ASN A 661 -36.66 -15.38 -7.05
CA ASN A 661 -37.84 -15.98 -6.41
C ASN A 661 -38.00 -17.47 -6.72
N GLU A 662 -37.36 -17.95 -7.79
CA GLU A 662 -37.46 -19.35 -8.21
C GLU A 662 -36.64 -20.28 -7.31
N THR A 663 -37.28 -21.35 -6.87
CA THR A 663 -36.67 -22.39 -6.01
C THR A 663 -36.18 -23.59 -6.82
N ASP A 664 -36.68 -23.78 -8.04
CA ASP A 664 -36.29 -24.86 -8.96
C ASP A 664 -34.95 -24.58 -9.67
N GLU A 665 -33.98 -25.49 -9.52
CA GLU A 665 -32.64 -25.36 -10.09
C GLU A 665 -32.60 -25.37 -11.62
N LEU A 666 -33.49 -26.12 -12.29
CA LEU A 666 -33.49 -26.22 -13.76
C LEU A 666 -34.00 -24.92 -14.39
N LYS A 667 -35.08 -24.36 -13.84
CA LYS A 667 -35.61 -23.05 -14.28
C LYS A 667 -34.65 -21.92 -13.94
N LYS A 668 -33.96 -21.98 -12.80
CA LYS A 668 -32.89 -21.03 -12.47
C LYS A 668 -31.78 -21.02 -13.52
N ARG A 669 -31.35 -22.20 -14.00
CA ARG A 669 -30.35 -22.31 -15.07
C ARG A 669 -30.84 -21.68 -16.39
N GLU A 670 -32.10 -21.90 -16.77
CA GLU A 670 -32.69 -21.28 -17.98
C GLU A 670 -32.83 -19.75 -17.86
N LEU A 671 -33.33 -19.26 -16.72
CA LEU A 671 -33.45 -17.82 -16.45
C LEU A 671 -32.08 -17.14 -16.47
N LYS A 672 -31.05 -17.79 -15.90
CA LYS A 672 -29.67 -17.33 -15.94
C LYS A 672 -29.15 -17.19 -17.38
N ALA A 673 -29.32 -18.22 -18.21
CA ALA A 673 -28.91 -18.17 -19.61
C ALA A 673 -29.61 -17.04 -20.40
N ASN A 674 -30.91 -16.81 -20.12
CA ASN A 674 -31.66 -15.72 -20.74
C ASN A 674 -31.17 -14.33 -20.31
N ILE A 675 -30.80 -14.17 -19.03
CA ILE A 675 -30.19 -12.94 -18.50
C ILE A 675 -28.84 -12.69 -19.19
N GLU A 676 -28.00 -13.72 -19.37
CA GLU A 676 -26.69 -13.59 -20.04
C GLU A 676 -26.81 -13.11 -21.47
N VAL A 677 -27.72 -13.70 -22.24
CA VAL A 677 -27.95 -13.33 -23.64
C VAL A 677 -28.39 -11.86 -23.73
N GLU A 678 -29.31 -11.43 -22.86
CA GLU A 678 -29.79 -10.05 -22.87
C GLU A 678 -28.68 -9.06 -22.43
N ILE A 679 -27.92 -9.35 -21.37
CA ILE A 679 -26.77 -8.52 -20.93
C ILE A 679 -25.74 -8.40 -22.07
N ARG A 680 -25.35 -9.53 -22.68
CA ARG A 680 -24.35 -9.55 -23.77
C ARG A 680 -24.80 -8.74 -24.97
N ASN A 681 -26.07 -8.85 -25.36
CA ASN A 681 -26.65 -8.07 -26.45
C ASN A 681 -26.62 -6.57 -26.16
N ARG A 682 -26.80 -6.15 -24.89
CA ARG A 682 -26.74 -4.73 -24.50
C ARG A 682 -25.32 -4.18 -24.51
N LEU A 683 -24.36 -4.91 -23.96
CA LEU A 683 -22.95 -4.52 -24.00
C LEU A 683 -22.46 -4.43 -25.47
N ALA A 684 -22.86 -5.36 -26.33
CA ALA A 684 -22.50 -5.34 -27.75
C ALA A 684 -23.12 -4.15 -28.53
N THR A 685 -24.27 -3.63 -28.10
CA THR A 685 -24.93 -2.50 -28.76
C THR A 685 -24.44 -1.14 -28.28
N SER A 686 -23.77 -1.06 -27.13
CA SER A 686 -23.37 0.21 -26.51
C SER A 686 -22.52 1.10 -27.44
N LYS A 687 -21.58 0.52 -28.20
CA LYS A 687 -20.72 1.27 -29.13
C LYS A 687 -21.49 1.95 -30.24
N ARG A 688 -22.60 1.36 -30.69
CA ARG A 688 -23.48 1.95 -31.70
C ARG A 688 -24.32 3.09 -31.13
N VAL A 689 -24.71 3.01 -29.85
CA VAL A 689 -25.63 3.98 -29.23
C VAL A 689 -24.89 5.15 -28.58
N PHE A 690 -23.75 4.92 -27.92
CA PHE A 690 -22.97 5.97 -27.21
C PHE A 690 -21.72 6.44 -27.94
N GLY A 691 -21.33 5.73 -29.00
CA GLY A 691 -20.03 5.93 -29.63
C GLY A 691 -18.85 5.43 -28.77
N TYR A 692 -19.11 4.65 -27.71
CA TYR A 692 -18.09 3.97 -26.90
C TYR A 692 -18.57 2.59 -26.41
N GLN A 693 -17.63 1.67 -26.22
CA GLN A 693 -17.89 0.32 -25.74
C GLN A 693 -18.04 0.34 -24.21
N VAL A 694 -19.09 -0.31 -23.70
CA VAL A 694 -19.31 -0.57 -22.27
C VAL A 694 -19.14 -2.07 -22.11
N ASP A 695 -18.18 -2.46 -21.28
CA ASP A 695 -17.90 -3.87 -21.01
C ASP A 695 -18.55 -4.35 -19.71
N PHE A 696 -18.85 -3.41 -18.80
CA PHE A 696 -19.39 -3.69 -17.49
C PHE A 696 -20.19 -2.50 -16.93
N ASP A 697 -21.19 -2.78 -16.10
CA ASP A 697 -21.95 -1.76 -15.37
C ASP A 697 -22.42 -2.29 -14.02
N PHE A 698 -22.15 -1.56 -12.95
CA PHE A 698 -22.45 -2.02 -11.59
C PHE A 698 -23.95 -2.24 -11.34
N LYS A 699 -24.82 -1.35 -11.82
CA LYS A 699 -26.27 -1.47 -11.61
C LYS A 699 -26.85 -2.63 -12.42
N LEU A 700 -26.27 -2.90 -13.59
CA LEU A 700 -26.68 -4.02 -14.44
C LEU A 700 -26.24 -5.38 -13.87
N PHE A 701 -25.00 -5.51 -13.41
CA PHE A 701 -24.46 -6.79 -12.93
C PHE A 701 -24.87 -7.07 -11.48
N PHE A 702 -24.82 -6.07 -10.59
CA PHE A 702 -25.08 -6.19 -9.14
C PHE A 702 -26.37 -5.50 -8.69
N SER A 703 -27.42 -5.57 -9.51
CA SER A 703 -28.74 -4.96 -9.25
C SER A 703 -29.32 -5.26 -7.86
N GLU A 704 -29.02 -6.42 -7.29
CA GLU A 704 -29.47 -6.83 -5.96
C GLU A 704 -29.01 -5.88 -4.85
N VAL A 705 -27.82 -5.28 -4.98
CA VAL A 705 -27.24 -4.38 -3.98
C VAL A 705 -28.08 -3.11 -3.85
N TRP A 706 -28.51 -2.55 -4.99
CA TRP A 706 -29.38 -1.36 -5.00
C TRP A 706 -30.80 -1.69 -4.53
N ARG A 707 -31.33 -2.87 -4.88
CA ARG A 707 -32.66 -3.30 -4.45
C ARG A 707 -32.73 -3.51 -2.93
N GLU A 708 -31.68 -4.10 -2.34
CA GLU A 708 -31.66 -4.46 -0.93
C GLU A 708 -31.21 -3.31 -0.03
N LYS A 709 -30.20 -2.53 -0.43
CA LYS A 709 -29.58 -1.49 0.41
C LYS A 709 -29.46 -0.10 -0.23
N GLY A 710 -29.82 0.06 -1.50
CA GLY A 710 -29.67 1.32 -2.23
C GLY A 710 -28.22 1.67 -2.61
N GLY A 711 -27.26 0.77 -2.40
CA GLY A 711 -25.84 0.94 -2.68
C GLY A 711 -24.98 0.03 -1.80
N PHE A 712 -23.66 0.07 -1.99
CA PHE A 712 -22.71 -0.71 -1.19
C PHE A 712 -22.50 -0.09 0.20
N ASP A 713 -22.26 -0.94 1.20
CA ASP A 713 -21.90 -0.51 2.56
C ASP A 713 -20.44 -0.06 2.63
N VAL A 714 -19.57 -0.84 1.99
CA VAL A 714 -18.11 -0.64 1.99
C VAL A 714 -17.58 -0.75 0.56
N VAL A 715 -16.70 0.16 0.16
CA VAL A 715 -15.89 0.05 -1.05
C VAL A 715 -14.42 0.08 -0.65
N ILE A 716 -13.66 -0.97 -0.94
CA ILE A 716 -12.26 -1.11 -0.53
C ILE A 716 -11.41 -1.57 -1.71
N GLY A 717 -10.14 -1.18 -1.78
CA GLY A 717 -9.28 -1.67 -2.85
C GLY A 717 -7.97 -0.92 -3.05
N ASN A 718 -7.18 -1.41 -4.01
CA ASN A 718 -5.95 -0.77 -4.49
C ASN A 718 -6.06 -0.46 -5.99
N PRO A 719 -6.57 0.73 -6.36
CA PRO A 719 -6.74 1.11 -7.76
C PRO A 719 -5.40 1.36 -8.49
N PRO A 720 -5.38 1.29 -9.83
CA PRO A 720 -4.14 1.35 -10.62
C PRO A 720 -3.45 2.74 -10.60
N TYR A 721 -2.12 2.75 -10.48
CA TYR A 721 -1.30 3.97 -10.41
C TYR A 721 -0.82 4.43 -11.80
N VAL A 722 -1.76 4.73 -12.70
CA VAL A 722 -1.50 5.10 -14.09
C VAL A 722 -2.05 6.50 -14.39
N GLY A 723 -1.25 7.31 -15.08
CA GLY A 723 -1.70 8.64 -15.55
C GLY A 723 -2.77 8.52 -16.63
N ILE A 724 -3.83 9.32 -16.54
CA ILE A 724 -4.96 9.34 -17.50
C ILE A 724 -4.49 9.59 -18.94
N SER A 725 -3.40 10.35 -19.12
CA SER A 725 -2.81 10.61 -20.43
C SER A 725 -2.24 9.37 -21.14
N LYS A 726 -1.97 8.29 -20.39
CA LYS A 726 -1.35 7.05 -20.89
C LYS A 726 -2.35 5.95 -21.24
N VAL A 727 -3.64 6.12 -20.94
CA VAL A 727 -4.65 5.11 -21.27
C VAL A 727 -5.30 5.37 -22.63
N ASP A 728 -5.58 4.29 -23.35
CA ASP A 728 -6.19 4.34 -24.69
C ASP A 728 -7.64 4.83 -24.68
N TYR A 729 -8.33 4.72 -23.54
CA TYR A 729 -9.74 5.09 -23.35
C TYR A 729 -9.96 6.47 -22.68
N LYS A 730 -8.93 7.34 -22.67
CA LYS A 730 -9.00 8.68 -22.05
C LYS A 730 -10.13 9.57 -22.57
N ASP A 731 -10.47 9.44 -23.86
CA ASP A 731 -11.52 10.23 -24.49
C ASP A 731 -12.92 9.77 -24.07
N VAL A 732 -13.05 8.48 -23.71
CA VAL A 732 -14.27 7.93 -23.12
C VAL A 732 -14.43 8.42 -21.68
N LEU A 733 -13.35 8.41 -20.88
CA LEU A 733 -13.37 8.93 -19.50
C LEU A 733 -13.82 10.40 -19.43
N LYS A 734 -13.45 11.21 -20.43
CA LYS A 734 -13.89 12.61 -20.52
C LYS A 734 -15.42 12.75 -20.69
N LYS A 735 -16.07 11.74 -21.27
CA LYS A 735 -17.53 11.72 -21.48
C LYS A 735 -18.32 11.20 -20.26
N MET A 736 -17.64 10.63 -19.26
CA MET A 736 -18.26 10.04 -18.06
C MET A 736 -18.61 11.06 -16.96
N ASP A 737 -18.38 12.36 -17.22
CA ASP A 737 -18.73 13.48 -16.34
C ASP A 737 -18.22 13.34 -14.88
N TYR A 738 -16.97 12.88 -14.72
CA TYR A 738 -16.31 12.86 -13.43
C TYR A 738 -15.85 14.26 -13.02
N GLU A 739 -16.27 14.74 -11.85
CA GLU A 739 -15.88 16.05 -11.31
C GLU A 739 -14.37 16.13 -11.04
N THR A 740 -13.80 15.00 -10.64
CA THR A 740 -12.38 14.86 -10.32
C THR A 740 -11.50 14.70 -11.56
N TYR A 741 -12.07 14.65 -12.78
CA TYR A 741 -11.32 14.44 -14.01
C TYR A 741 -10.40 15.62 -14.36
N VAL A 742 -9.12 15.27 -14.54
CA VAL A 742 -8.07 16.14 -15.08
C VAL A 742 -7.17 15.29 -15.99
N THR A 743 -6.94 15.71 -17.23
CA THR A 743 -6.16 14.92 -18.21
C THR A 743 -4.72 14.64 -17.77
N THR A 744 -4.11 15.51 -16.97
CA THR A 744 -2.78 15.32 -16.36
C THR A 744 -2.80 14.53 -15.05
N GLY A 745 -3.98 14.16 -14.55
CA GLY A 745 -4.15 13.39 -13.32
C GLY A 745 -3.97 11.89 -13.49
N ASP A 746 -4.10 11.16 -12.38
CA ASP A 746 -3.99 9.70 -12.32
C ASP A 746 -5.37 9.03 -12.26
N LEU A 747 -5.48 7.79 -12.75
CA LEU A 747 -6.73 7.02 -12.80
C LEU A 747 -7.35 6.78 -11.42
N TYR A 748 -6.54 6.51 -10.39
CA TYR A 748 -7.04 6.20 -9.04
C TYR A 748 -7.92 7.33 -8.46
N VAL A 749 -7.76 8.57 -8.93
CA VAL A 749 -8.60 9.70 -8.53
C VAL A 749 -10.07 9.46 -8.92
N LEU A 750 -10.29 8.91 -10.13
CA LEU A 750 -11.62 8.58 -10.62
C LEU A 750 -12.24 7.41 -9.86
N PHE A 751 -11.41 6.50 -9.33
CA PHE A 751 -11.87 5.39 -8.49
C PHE A 751 -12.45 5.86 -7.15
N TYR A 752 -11.92 6.94 -6.55
CA TYR A 752 -12.56 7.53 -5.36
C TYR A 752 -13.97 8.05 -5.67
N GLU A 753 -14.15 8.77 -6.78
CA GLU A 753 -15.45 9.29 -7.17
C GLU A 753 -16.41 8.17 -7.58
N CYS A 754 -15.91 7.16 -8.31
CA CYS A 754 -16.67 5.95 -8.63
C CYS A 754 -17.13 5.24 -7.36
N GLY A 755 -16.22 4.95 -6.42
CA GLY A 755 -16.54 4.34 -5.13
C GLY A 755 -17.59 5.15 -4.36
N TYR A 756 -17.45 6.47 -4.29
CA TYR A 756 -18.44 7.34 -3.64
C TYR A 756 -19.84 7.24 -4.27
N LYS A 757 -19.94 7.20 -5.61
CA LYS A 757 -21.23 7.05 -6.33
C LYS A 757 -21.89 5.69 -6.05
N LEU A 758 -21.10 4.65 -5.79
CA LEU A 758 -21.56 3.29 -5.51
C LEU A 758 -22.09 3.07 -4.08
N LEU A 759 -21.69 3.91 -3.11
CA LEU A 759 -22.06 3.74 -1.70
C LEU A 759 -23.53 4.06 -1.40
N LYS A 760 -24.10 3.42 -0.40
CA LYS A 760 -25.32 3.93 0.26
C LYS A 760 -25.01 5.15 1.14
N PRO A 761 -26.00 5.96 1.57
CA PRO A 761 -25.78 6.99 2.57
C PRO A 761 -25.10 6.42 3.83
N ARG A 762 -24.07 7.10 4.35
CA ARG A 762 -23.20 6.65 5.46
C ARG A 762 -22.35 5.39 5.20
N GLY A 763 -22.32 4.88 3.97
CA GLY A 763 -21.31 3.90 3.56
C GLY A 763 -19.90 4.50 3.52
N ASN A 764 -18.86 3.66 3.50
CA ASN A 764 -17.47 4.12 3.50
C ASN A 764 -16.65 3.59 2.30
N VAL A 765 -15.74 4.43 1.79
CA VAL A 765 -14.74 4.09 0.78
C VAL A 765 -13.37 4.13 1.43
N ASN A 766 -12.58 3.07 1.32
CA ASN A 766 -11.24 2.98 1.88
C ASN A 766 -10.25 2.49 0.82
N LEU A 767 -9.46 3.39 0.23
CA LEU A 767 -8.54 3.05 -0.86
C LEU A 767 -7.09 3.38 -0.50
N ILE A 768 -6.16 2.54 -0.98
CA ILE A 768 -4.72 2.81 -0.95
C ILE A 768 -4.28 3.39 -2.30
N THR A 769 -3.77 4.62 -2.31
CA THR A 769 -3.44 5.36 -3.55
C THR A 769 -2.12 6.09 -3.46
N SER A 770 -1.63 6.67 -4.57
CA SER A 770 -0.42 7.50 -4.49
C SER A 770 -0.69 8.79 -3.70
N ASN A 771 0.25 9.20 -2.84
CA ASN A 771 0.13 10.44 -2.07
C ASN A 771 0.31 11.74 -2.89
N LYS A 772 0.54 11.64 -4.20
CA LYS A 772 0.80 12.81 -5.06
C LYS A 772 -0.36 13.80 -5.12
N TRP A 773 -1.61 13.33 -5.12
CA TRP A 773 -2.79 14.22 -5.23
C TRP A 773 -2.92 15.21 -4.06
N ILE A 774 -2.32 14.89 -2.90
CA ILE A 774 -2.27 15.78 -1.73
C ILE A 774 -1.62 17.12 -2.09
N ASN A 775 -0.48 17.07 -2.79
CA ASN A 775 0.37 18.23 -3.07
C ASN A 775 0.34 18.70 -4.53
N ALA A 776 -0.05 17.83 -5.47
CA ALA A 776 0.02 18.12 -6.90
C ALA A 776 -1.10 19.06 -7.37
N SER A 777 -0.80 19.84 -8.41
CA SER A 777 -1.75 20.78 -9.03
C SER A 777 -2.94 20.10 -9.71
N TYR A 778 -2.77 18.89 -10.26
CA TYR A 778 -3.90 18.13 -10.81
C TYR A 778 -4.89 17.67 -9.72
N GLY A 779 -4.44 17.59 -8.47
CA GLY A 779 -5.26 17.16 -7.33
C GLY A 779 -6.24 18.23 -6.81
N THR A 780 -6.20 19.46 -7.33
CA THR A 780 -7.06 20.56 -6.86
C THR A 780 -8.55 20.22 -6.92
N LYS A 781 -9.02 19.67 -8.05
CA LYS A 781 -10.41 19.22 -8.18
C LYS A 781 -10.75 18.08 -7.24
N THR A 782 -9.81 17.14 -7.06
CA THR A 782 -9.95 15.99 -6.15
C THR A 782 -10.10 16.43 -4.70
N ARG A 783 -9.24 17.36 -4.23
CA ARG A 783 -9.30 17.91 -2.87
C ARG A 783 -10.61 18.66 -2.63
N ASN A 784 -11.05 19.47 -3.60
CA ASN A 784 -12.33 20.16 -3.53
C ASN A 784 -13.53 19.19 -3.51
N PHE A 785 -13.48 18.09 -4.27
CA PHE A 785 -14.49 17.03 -4.20
C PHE A 785 -14.54 16.40 -2.81
N PHE A 786 -13.40 16.06 -2.23
CA PHE A 786 -13.33 15.50 -0.88
C PHE A 786 -13.80 16.47 0.21
N ALA A 787 -13.47 17.76 0.08
CA ALA A 787 -13.85 18.77 1.07
C ALA A 787 -15.34 19.15 1.05
N LYS A 788 -15.99 19.09 -0.13
CA LYS A 788 -17.36 19.61 -0.30
C LYS A 788 -18.43 18.53 -0.45
N LYS A 789 -18.08 17.39 -1.06
CA LYS A 789 -19.06 16.36 -1.44
C LYS A 789 -18.94 15.07 -0.64
N THR A 790 -17.86 14.88 0.10
CA THR A 790 -17.64 13.67 0.91
C THR A 790 -17.31 14.06 2.35
N ASN A 791 -17.19 13.06 3.24
CA ASN A 791 -16.75 13.27 4.60
C ASN A 791 -15.49 12.42 4.87
N PRO A 792 -14.27 12.96 4.65
CA PRO A 792 -13.04 12.23 4.92
C PRO A 792 -12.87 12.01 6.43
N LYS A 793 -12.65 10.76 6.84
CA LYS A 793 -12.52 10.39 8.27
C LYS A 793 -11.07 10.18 8.68
N LEU A 794 -10.30 9.48 7.86
CA LEU A 794 -8.92 9.10 8.17
C LEU A 794 -8.03 9.23 6.92
N LEU A 795 -6.88 9.90 7.06
CA LEU A 795 -5.82 9.96 6.07
C LEU A 795 -4.48 9.50 6.66
N ILE A 796 -3.92 8.43 6.12
CA ILE A 796 -2.60 7.92 6.49
C ILE A 796 -1.65 8.16 5.32
N ASP A 797 -0.67 9.05 5.47
CA ASP A 797 0.39 9.25 4.48
C ASP A 797 1.65 8.48 4.88
N PHE A 798 2.09 7.56 4.02
CA PHE A 798 3.32 6.80 4.24
C PHE A 798 4.58 7.58 3.85
N ALA A 799 4.44 8.84 3.42
CA ALA A 799 5.52 9.78 3.10
C ALA A 799 6.63 9.19 2.21
N LYS A 800 7.66 8.59 2.79
CA LYS A 800 8.81 7.96 2.11
C LYS A 800 8.98 6.46 2.36
N VAL A 801 8.13 5.85 3.19
CA VAL A 801 8.18 4.41 3.46
C VAL A 801 7.85 3.67 2.16
N ARG A 802 8.73 2.74 1.77
CA ARG A 802 8.49 1.88 0.60
C ARG A 802 7.59 0.72 0.99
N ILE A 803 6.29 0.95 0.88
CA ILE A 803 5.28 -0.09 1.07
C ILE A 803 5.42 -1.20 0.02
N PHE A 804 5.75 -0.82 -1.22
CA PHE A 804 5.98 -1.75 -2.30
C PHE A 804 7.49 -1.82 -2.58
N PRO A 805 8.17 -2.95 -2.29
CA PRO A 805 9.63 -3.07 -2.42
C PRO A 805 10.16 -2.68 -3.80
N ASN A 806 9.36 -2.98 -4.84
CA ASN A 806 9.70 -2.80 -6.24
C ASN A 806 9.13 -1.50 -6.86
N ALA A 807 8.36 -0.70 -6.12
CA ALA A 807 7.76 0.54 -6.65
C ALA A 807 8.51 1.78 -6.16
N THR A 808 8.61 2.77 -7.04
CA THR A 808 9.14 4.11 -6.72
C THR A 808 8.05 5.08 -6.26
N VAL A 809 6.82 4.60 -6.11
CA VAL A 809 5.63 5.40 -5.79
C VAL A 809 5.39 5.38 -4.29
N PHE A 810 5.22 6.56 -3.71
CA PHE A 810 4.78 6.72 -2.33
C PHE A 810 3.25 6.76 -2.27
N VAL A 811 2.70 6.21 -1.20
CA VAL A 811 1.27 5.93 -1.06
C VAL A 811 0.66 6.52 0.20
N ASN A 812 -0.66 6.63 0.19
CA ASN A 812 -1.51 6.97 1.31
C ASN A 812 -2.71 6.02 1.36
N ILE A 813 -3.37 5.97 2.51
CA ILE A 813 -4.70 5.37 2.68
C ILE A 813 -5.66 6.51 3.02
N LEU A 814 -6.75 6.63 2.28
CA LEU A 814 -7.81 7.60 2.57
C LEU A 814 -9.14 6.87 2.72
N MET A 815 -9.78 7.13 3.86
CA MET A 815 -11.12 6.66 4.15
C MET A 815 -12.12 7.82 4.10
N LEU A 816 -13.15 7.65 3.28
CA LEU A 816 -14.23 8.60 3.04
C LEU A 816 -15.56 8.00 3.47
N GLU A 817 -16.45 8.81 4.02
CA GLU A 817 -17.84 8.45 4.26
C GLU A 817 -18.77 9.22 3.31
N ARG A 818 -19.85 8.57 2.87
CA ARG A 818 -20.95 9.22 2.14
C ARG A 818 -21.87 9.99 3.09
N SER A 819 -21.38 11.11 3.60
CA SER A 819 -22.13 12.07 4.43
C SER A 819 -21.64 13.50 4.18
N ASN A 820 -22.32 14.48 4.77
CA ASN A 820 -21.91 15.88 4.69
C ASN A 820 -20.53 16.08 5.33
N ALA A 821 -19.71 16.93 4.73
CA ALA A 821 -18.37 17.20 5.23
C ALA A 821 -18.42 17.92 6.58
N ASP A 822 -17.79 17.32 7.60
CA ASP A 822 -17.62 17.96 8.92
C ASP A 822 -16.45 18.97 8.91
N GLY A 823 -15.67 19.01 7.82
CA GLY A 823 -14.48 19.85 7.66
C GLY A 823 -13.30 19.44 8.55
N ILE A 824 -13.38 18.28 9.22
CA ILE A 824 -12.36 17.74 10.12
C ILE A 824 -11.97 16.34 9.66
N VAL A 825 -10.67 16.09 9.52
CA VAL A 825 -10.12 14.79 9.11
C VAL A 825 -8.99 14.40 10.08
N ASP A 826 -9.03 13.19 10.61
CA ASP A 826 -7.88 12.66 11.35
C ASP A 826 -6.80 12.26 10.33
N ALA A 827 -5.59 12.77 10.50
CA ALA A 827 -4.47 12.51 9.59
C ALA A 827 -3.19 12.13 10.34
N VAL A 828 -2.37 11.29 9.71
CA VAL A 828 -1.10 10.83 10.29
C VAL A 828 -0.07 10.63 9.18
N THR A 829 1.15 11.07 9.46
CA THR A 829 2.31 10.83 8.59
C THR A 829 3.18 9.76 9.22
N ILE A 830 3.51 8.72 8.46
CA ILE A 830 4.44 7.67 8.88
C ILE A 830 5.80 7.96 8.26
N GLU A 831 6.74 8.38 9.10
CA GLU A 831 8.10 8.71 8.68
C GLU A 831 9.07 7.55 8.97
N GLY A 832 9.91 7.18 8.00
CA GLY A 832 10.90 6.12 8.13
C GLY A 832 11.32 5.50 6.80
N ASN A 833 12.23 4.51 6.86
CA ASN A 833 12.61 3.67 5.71
C ASN A 833 11.76 2.39 5.62
N TYR A 834 11.19 1.96 6.75
CA TYR A 834 10.40 0.74 6.92
C TYR A 834 9.12 1.06 7.68
N LEU A 835 8.15 0.13 7.65
CA LEU A 835 6.98 0.22 8.52
C LEU A 835 7.43 0.26 9.99
N PRO A 836 6.68 0.94 10.88
CA PRO A 836 6.99 0.97 12.31
C PRO A 836 7.12 -0.46 12.87
N THR A 837 8.05 -0.67 13.80
CA THR A 837 8.15 -1.94 14.55
C THR A 837 6.96 -2.17 15.50
N VAL A 838 6.15 -1.13 15.73
CA VAL A 838 4.89 -1.20 16.47
C VAL A 838 3.71 -1.42 15.51
N PRO A 839 2.64 -2.12 15.94
CA PRO A 839 1.42 -2.25 15.15
C PRO A 839 0.91 -0.90 14.63
N LEU A 840 0.51 -0.86 13.36
CA LEU A 840 0.15 0.36 12.64
C LEU A 840 -0.94 1.17 13.38
N GLU A 841 -1.93 0.48 13.91
CA GLU A 841 -2.99 1.01 14.78
C GLU A 841 -2.50 1.90 15.94
N ASN A 842 -1.47 1.45 16.65
CA ASN A 842 -0.97 2.14 17.84
C ASN A 842 -0.20 3.38 17.41
N TYR A 843 0.60 3.26 16.35
CA TYR A 843 1.29 4.40 15.77
C TYR A 843 0.30 5.50 15.37
N ILE A 844 -0.79 5.13 14.70
CA ILE A 844 -1.82 6.05 14.22
C ILE A 844 -2.53 6.71 15.40
N THR A 845 -2.95 5.93 16.39
CA THR A 845 -3.65 6.45 17.58
C THR A 845 -2.78 7.47 18.34
N ILE A 846 -1.48 7.24 18.44
CA ILE A 846 -0.54 8.13 19.14
C ILE A 846 -0.21 9.39 18.34
N LYS A 847 -0.05 9.28 17.02
CA LYS A 847 0.46 10.35 16.15
C LYS A 847 -0.61 11.08 15.34
N LYS A 848 -1.88 10.73 15.47
CA LYS A 848 -2.97 11.38 14.74
C LYS A 848 -3.06 12.88 15.05
N VAL A 849 -3.29 13.67 14.01
CA VAL A 849 -3.52 15.10 14.06
C VAL A 849 -4.85 15.40 13.37
N ARG A 850 -5.63 16.32 13.94
CA ARG A 850 -6.88 16.80 13.30
C ARG A 850 -6.56 17.89 12.30
N LEU A 851 -6.83 17.62 11.03
CA LEU A 851 -6.77 18.61 9.95
C LEU A 851 -8.13 19.26 9.75
N SER A 852 -8.13 20.58 9.58
CA SER A 852 -9.31 21.31 9.13
C SER A 852 -9.19 21.53 7.62
N ILE A 853 -10.15 21.00 6.87
CA ILE A 853 -10.16 20.98 5.41
C ILE A 853 -11.42 21.67 4.92
N ILE A 854 -11.25 22.71 4.12
CA ILE A 854 -12.32 23.64 3.76
C ILE A 854 -12.51 23.68 2.23
N GLY A 855 -11.48 23.33 1.45
CA GLY A 855 -11.56 23.37 -0.01
C GLY A 855 -10.41 22.72 -0.76
N GLU A 856 -9.82 23.49 -1.68
CA GLU A 856 -8.88 23.01 -2.69
C GLU A 856 -7.41 23.10 -2.28
N GLU A 857 -7.16 23.64 -1.08
CA GLU A 857 -5.84 23.78 -0.49
C GLU A 857 -5.12 22.43 -0.36
N VAL A 858 -3.80 22.49 -0.34
CA VAL A 858 -2.95 21.30 -0.14
C VAL A 858 -3.14 20.78 1.28
N TRP A 859 -3.38 19.48 1.43
CA TRP A 859 -3.57 18.86 2.74
C TRP A 859 -2.21 18.61 3.41
N LYS A 860 -1.73 19.60 4.17
CA LYS A 860 -0.46 19.49 4.90
C LYS A 860 -0.66 18.71 6.20
N ILE A 861 -0.08 17.51 6.29
CA ILE A 861 -0.07 16.71 7.52
C ILE A 861 1.20 17.09 8.31
N GLY A 862 1.05 17.99 9.28
CA GLY A 862 2.11 18.40 10.20
C GLY A 862 1.60 18.37 11.64
N SER A 863 2.50 18.50 12.63
CA SER A 863 2.06 18.62 14.02
C SER A 863 1.14 19.84 14.20
N SER A 864 0.21 19.78 15.17
CA SER A 864 -0.71 20.88 15.44
C SER A 864 0.00 22.23 15.64
N LYS A 865 1.22 22.20 16.21
CA LYS A 865 2.08 23.36 16.42
C LYS A 865 2.69 23.90 15.12
N GLU A 866 3.19 23.04 14.24
CA GLU A 866 3.71 23.46 12.93
C GLU A 866 2.63 24.10 12.05
N LEU A 867 1.39 23.60 12.13
CA LEU A 867 0.25 24.20 11.42
C LEU A 867 -0.06 25.61 11.93
N VAL A 868 0.02 25.85 13.25
CA VAL A 868 -0.14 27.20 13.83
C VAL A 868 0.99 28.13 13.38
N ILE A 869 2.24 27.67 13.42
CA ILE A 869 3.40 28.43 12.95
C ILE A 869 3.26 28.80 11.47
N ASN A 870 2.88 27.85 10.61
CA ASN A 870 2.66 28.10 9.19
C ASN A 870 1.55 29.14 8.95
N LYS A 871 0.44 29.06 9.69
CA LYS A 871 -0.64 30.06 9.62
C LYS A 871 -0.17 31.45 10.09
N ALA A 872 0.67 31.53 11.12
CA ALA A 872 1.25 32.78 11.58
C ALA A 872 2.16 33.41 10.49
N ILE A 873 3.01 32.58 9.86
CA ILE A 873 3.88 32.99 8.76
C ILE A 873 3.06 33.49 7.55
N GLU A 874 2.03 32.73 7.14
CA GLU A 874 1.14 33.08 6.03
C GLU A 874 0.30 34.34 6.34
N GLY A 875 -0.11 34.54 7.60
CA GLY A 875 -0.93 35.69 8.02
C GLY A 875 -0.16 37.01 8.11
N LYS A 876 1.17 36.98 8.30
CA LYS A 876 2.03 38.17 8.43
C LYS A 876 2.64 38.65 7.10
N GLY A 877 2.76 37.78 6.10
CA GLY A 877 3.47 38.08 4.85
C GLY A 877 2.61 38.04 3.59
N LEU A 878 2.97 38.86 2.60
CA LEU A 878 2.47 38.76 1.23
C LEU A 878 3.38 37.84 0.43
N LYS A 879 2.80 36.96 -0.40
CA LYS A 879 3.59 36.07 -1.27
C LYS A 879 4.41 36.91 -2.25
N ILE A 880 5.67 36.52 -2.51
CA ILE A 880 6.57 37.33 -3.36
C ILE A 880 5.98 37.61 -4.75
N LYS A 881 5.23 36.68 -5.33
CA LYS A 881 4.56 36.91 -6.64
C LYS A 881 3.55 38.08 -6.62
N ASP A 882 3.01 38.42 -5.45
CA ASP A 882 1.98 39.43 -5.26
C ASP A 882 2.61 40.79 -4.86
N TRP A 883 3.96 40.87 -4.75
CA TRP A 883 4.67 42.13 -4.56
C TRP A 883 4.80 42.91 -5.87
N GLU A 884 4.50 44.21 -5.82
CA GLU A 884 4.57 45.07 -7.00
C GLU A 884 6.02 45.32 -7.47
N GLY A 885 6.25 45.19 -8.77
CA GLY A 885 7.53 45.53 -9.40
C GLY A 885 8.64 44.49 -9.25
N LEU A 886 8.31 43.26 -8.85
CA LEU A 886 9.23 42.12 -8.83
C LEU A 886 9.00 41.21 -10.03
N ILE A 887 10.08 40.78 -10.70
CA ILE A 887 10.00 39.88 -11.84
C ILE A 887 11.03 38.74 -11.72
N PHE A 888 10.52 37.52 -11.86
CA PHE A 888 11.29 36.28 -11.79
C PHE A 888 11.70 35.79 -13.18
N TYR A 889 12.99 35.55 -13.34
CA TYR A 889 13.60 35.11 -14.58
C TYR A 889 14.43 33.84 -14.39
N ARG A 890 14.60 33.10 -15.47
CA ARG A 890 15.49 31.93 -15.54
C ARG A 890 16.79 32.30 -16.25
N GLY A 891 17.89 31.65 -15.87
CA GLY A 891 19.14 31.74 -16.62
C GLY A 891 19.03 31.21 -18.05
N VAL A 892 20.07 31.45 -18.84
CA VAL A 892 20.12 31.23 -20.29
C VAL A 892 20.28 29.74 -20.61
N THR A 893 19.49 29.27 -21.59
CA THR A 893 19.67 27.95 -22.23
C THR A 893 20.41 28.13 -23.56
N THR A 894 21.69 27.75 -23.59
CA THR A 894 22.54 27.83 -24.79
C THR A 894 22.25 26.71 -25.80
N GLY A 895 21.89 25.52 -25.30
CA GLY A 895 21.65 24.30 -26.10
C GLY A 895 22.93 23.53 -26.45
N LEU A 896 24.11 24.14 -26.32
CA LEU A 896 25.43 23.52 -26.43
C LEU A 896 26.45 24.32 -25.61
N ASN A 897 26.80 23.85 -24.42
CA ASN A 897 27.62 24.64 -23.50
C ASN A 897 29.06 24.82 -24.02
N GLU A 898 29.62 23.82 -24.72
CA GLU A 898 31.00 23.85 -25.24
C GLU A 898 31.23 24.99 -26.24
N ALA A 899 30.20 25.39 -26.99
CA ALA A 899 30.32 26.44 -28.01
C ALA A 899 30.15 27.86 -27.46
N PHE A 900 29.40 28.04 -26.36
CA PHE A 900 29.04 29.37 -25.86
C PHE A 900 29.72 29.74 -24.54
N HIS A 901 30.21 28.77 -23.77
CA HIS A 901 30.94 29.04 -22.53
C HIS A 901 32.45 29.04 -22.79
N ILE A 902 33.09 30.18 -22.58
CA ILE A 902 34.52 30.38 -22.82
C ILE A 902 35.21 30.81 -21.53
N ARG A 903 36.53 30.57 -21.44
CA ARG A 903 37.35 31.11 -20.34
C ARG A 903 37.67 32.58 -20.58
N ASN A 904 37.93 33.35 -19.52
CA ASN A 904 38.25 34.78 -19.65
C ASN A 904 39.52 35.04 -20.48
N GLU A 905 40.49 34.13 -20.46
CA GLU A 905 41.69 34.21 -21.32
C GLU A 905 41.30 34.14 -22.81
N GLU A 906 40.47 33.16 -23.17
CA GLU A 906 39.96 32.98 -24.54
C GLU A 906 39.05 34.15 -24.95
N ALA A 907 38.25 34.66 -24.02
CA ALA A 907 37.44 35.87 -24.22
C ALA A 907 38.33 37.09 -24.51
N ALA A 908 39.40 37.28 -23.74
CA ALA A 908 40.34 38.38 -23.95
C ALA A 908 41.06 38.28 -25.31
N GLU A 909 41.40 37.07 -25.76
CA GLU A 909 41.96 36.86 -27.11
C GLU A 909 40.97 37.23 -28.22
N LEU A 910 39.70 36.85 -28.08
CA LEU A 910 38.65 37.19 -29.05
C LEU A 910 38.42 38.70 -29.10
N ILE A 911 38.39 39.37 -27.94
CA ILE A 911 38.24 40.84 -27.84
C ILE A 911 39.47 41.56 -28.40
N LYS A 912 40.68 41.01 -28.23
CA LYS A 912 41.91 41.57 -28.80
C LYS A 912 41.93 41.49 -30.32
N LYS A 913 41.38 40.42 -30.90
CA LYS A 913 41.26 40.25 -32.36
C LYS A 913 40.19 41.15 -32.96
N ASP A 914 39.07 41.34 -32.25
CA ASP A 914 38.02 42.28 -32.64
C ASP A 914 37.36 42.91 -31.40
N SER A 915 37.58 44.22 -31.25
CA SER A 915 37.00 45.03 -30.17
C SER A 915 35.48 44.97 -30.09
N GLN A 916 34.77 44.74 -31.21
CA GLN A 916 33.31 44.63 -31.23
C GLN A 916 32.82 43.36 -30.49
N SER A 917 33.64 42.31 -30.42
CA SER A 917 33.31 41.06 -29.70
C SER A 917 32.95 41.30 -28.23
N SER A 918 33.47 42.37 -27.62
CA SER A 918 33.14 42.76 -26.24
C SER A 918 31.64 43.01 -26.00
N LYS A 919 30.88 43.37 -27.04
CA LYS A 919 29.43 43.58 -26.94
C LYS A 919 28.62 42.29 -26.79
N LEU A 920 29.21 41.15 -27.12
CA LEU A 920 28.56 39.83 -27.06
C LEU A 920 29.12 38.94 -25.95
N ILE A 921 30.17 39.37 -25.25
CA ILE A 921 30.84 38.57 -24.24
C ILE A 921 30.51 39.12 -22.86
N PHE A 922 29.89 38.31 -22.02
CA PHE A 922 29.48 38.67 -20.66
C PHE A 922 30.00 37.67 -19.62
N PRO A 923 30.27 38.09 -18.38
CA PRO A 923 30.69 37.18 -17.32
C PRO A 923 29.57 36.19 -16.96
N LEU A 924 29.91 34.92 -16.79
CA LEU A 924 28.95 33.81 -16.59
C LEU A 924 29.13 33.13 -15.22
N LEU A 925 28.03 32.93 -14.51
CA LEU A 925 27.93 32.09 -13.31
C LEU A 925 27.10 30.83 -13.59
N ARG A 926 27.59 29.67 -13.13
CA ARG A 926 26.83 28.43 -13.13
C ARG A 926 26.12 28.28 -11.79
N GLY A 927 25.05 27.49 -11.73
CA GLY A 927 24.30 27.28 -10.49
C GLY A 927 25.20 26.86 -9.31
N LYS A 928 26.16 25.95 -9.53
CA LYS A 928 27.10 25.47 -8.49
C LYS A 928 28.04 26.55 -7.93
N ASP A 929 28.23 27.64 -8.68
CA ASP A 929 29.12 28.74 -8.30
C ASP A 929 28.41 29.71 -7.32
N ILE A 930 27.09 29.60 -7.17
CA ILE A 930 26.28 30.39 -6.24
C ILE A 930 26.21 29.69 -4.87
N LYS A 931 26.47 30.45 -3.81
CA LYS A 931 26.35 30.02 -2.40
C LYS A 931 25.50 31.02 -1.63
N ARG A 932 25.11 30.67 -0.41
CA ARG A 932 24.41 31.58 0.50
C ARG A 932 25.25 32.84 0.73
N TRP A 933 24.65 34.00 0.48
CA TRP A 933 25.23 35.36 0.58
C TRP A 933 26.34 35.72 -0.41
N ASN A 934 26.96 34.77 -1.12
CA ASN A 934 28.09 35.05 -1.99
C ASN A 934 28.14 34.08 -3.19
N PHE A 935 28.86 34.45 -4.25
CA PHE A 935 29.13 33.60 -5.40
C PHE A 935 30.64 33.59 -5.70
N SER A 936 31.14 32.47 -6.23
CA SER A 936 32.54 32.35 -6.67
C SER A 936 32.61 32.48 -8.17
N TYR A 937 33.04 33.64 -8.66
CA TYR A 937 33.35 33.81 -10.07
C TYR A 937 34.60 32.98 -10.43
N LYS A 938 34.50 32.14 -11.47
CA LYS A 938 35.54 31.18 -11.90
C LYS A 938 36.10 31.53 -13.28
N ASP A 939 36.18 32.82 -13.58
CA ASP A 939 36.73 33.34 -14.84
C ASP A 939 36.09 32.74 -16.10
N LEU A 940 34.77 32.53 -16.03
CA LEU A 940 33.95 32.04 -17.13
C LEU A 940 33.18 33.19 -17.75
N SER A 941 33.07 33.16 -19.06
CA SER A 941 32.30 34.11 -19.86
C SER A 941 31.37 33.37 -20.83
N ILE A 942 30.29 34.04 -21.23
CA ILE A 942 29.33 33.55 -22.22
C ILE A 942 29.37 34.42 -23.46
N ILE A 943 29.39 33.79 -24.63
CA ILE A 943 29.09 34.44 -25.91
C ILE A 943 27.57 34.46 -26.06
N PHE A 944 26.95 35.63 -25.93
CA PHE A 944 25.50 35.80 -25.96
C PHE A 944 25.02 36.32 -27.32
N THR A 945 24.54 35.42 -28.18
CA THR A 945 24.01 35.73 -29.50
C THR A 945 22.47 35.71 -29.50
N LYS A 946 21.85 36.88 -29.35
CA LYS A 946 20.39 37.03 -29.32
C LYS A 946 19.73 36.70 -30.68
N GLN A 947 18.45 36.35 -30.64
CA GLN A 947 17.65 36.20 -31.87
C GLN A 947 17.55 37.52 -32.63
N GLY A 948 17.76 37.47 -33.94
CA GLY A 948 17.76 38.64 -34.82
C GLY A 948 19.08 39.42 -34.81
N LEU A 949 20.16 38.86 -34.26
CA LEU A 949 21.51 39.41 -34.38
C LEU A 949 22.00 39.25 -35.83
N ASP A 950 22.65 40.30 -36.34
CA ASP A 950 23.40 40.25 -37.59
C ASP A 950 24.85 39.84 -37.29
N ILE A 951 25.14 38.54 -37.41
CA ILE A 951 26.45 37.97 -37.08
C ILE A 951 27.58 38.48 -37.98
N ALA A 952 27.25 38.98 -39.18
CA ALA A 952 28.22 39.53 -40.13
C ALA A 952 28.97 40.75 -39.56
N GLN A 953 28.40 41.42 -38.54
CA GLN A 953 29.05 42.51 -37.82
C GLN A 953 30.11 42.04 -36.82
N PHE A 954 30.21 40.73 -36.58
CA PHE A 954 31.12 40.10 -35.61
C PHE A 954 31.84 38.89 -36.24
N PRO A 955 32.69 39.11 -37.27
CA PRO A 955 33.29 38.05 -38.08
C PRO A 955 34.15 37.07 -37.26
N ILE A 956 34.82 37.55 -36.21
CA ILE A 956 35.66 36.71 -35.33
C ILE A 956 34.81 35.75 -34.48
N ILE A 957 33.65 36.19 -34.00
CA ILE A 957 32.71 35.34 -33.25
C ILE A 957 32.04 34.34 -34.19
N GLU A 958 31.71 34.75 -35.43
CA GLU A 958 31.20 33.84 -36.45
C GLU A 958 32.19 32.72 -36.74
N GLU A 959 33.46 33.05 -36.98
CA GLU A 959 34.53 32.09 -37.24
C GLU A 959 34.70 31.11 -36.07
N TYR A 960 34.63 31.60 -34.84
CA TYR A 960 34.70 30.77 -33.64
C TYR A 960 33.54 29.78 -33.56
N LEU A 961 32.30 30.25 -33.66
CA LEU A 961 31.10 29.40 -33.55
C LEU A 961 30.99 28.40 -34.71
N ARG A 962 31.54 28.73 -35.88
CA ARG A 962 31.53 27.87 -37.07
C ARG A 962 32.24 26.54 -36.85
N LYS A 963 33.16 26.45 -35.88
CA LYS A 963 33.82 25.19 -35.47
C LYS A 963 32.82 24.16 -34.93
N TYR A 964 31.68 24.62 -34.40
CA TYR A 964 30.63 23.79 -33.82
C TYR A 964 29.36 23.73 -34.69
N TYR A 965 29.45 24.11 -35.97
CA TYR A 965 28.29 24.29 -36.85
C TYR A 965 27.35 23.07 -36.90
N ASP A 966 27.89 21.86 -37.12
CA ASP A 966 27.11 20.62 -37.22
C ASP A 966 26.29 20.31 -35.96
N GLU A 967 26.74 20.76 -34.80
CA GLU A 967 26.09 20.55 -33.51
C GLU A 967 25.10 21.68 -33.19
N LEU A 968 25.37 22.89 -33.67
CA LEU A 968 24.60 24.10 -33.41
C LEU A 968 23.36 24.27 -34.30
N VAL A 969 23.32 23.63 -35.46
CA VAL A 969 22.16 23.71 -36.38
C VAL A 969 20.90 23.10 -35.73
N PRO A 970 19.73 23.77 -35.77
CA PRO A 970 18.48 23.22 -35.26
C PRO A 970 18.06 21.97 -36.03
N LYS A 971 17.58 20.95 -35.32
CA LYS A 971 17.00 19.73 -35.90
C LYS A 971 15.71 20.02 -36.66
N GLN A 972 15.44 19.25 -37.71
CA GLN A 972 14.15 19.30 -38.41
C GLN A 972 13.08 18.48 -37.66
N LYS A 973 13.46 17.34 -37.07
CA LYS A 973 12.59 16.49 -36.23
C LYS A 973 13.28 16.15 -34.91
N SER A 974 12.50 15.97 -33.85
CA SER A 974 13.03 15.62 -32.52
C SER A 974 13.79 14.27 -32.49
N THR A 975 13.59 13.42 -33.50
CA THR A 975 14.22 12.10 -33.65
C THR A 975 15.60 12.12 -34.31
N ASP A 976 16.03 13.27 -34.84
CA ASP A 976 17.31 13.37 -35.57
C ASP A 976 18.50 13.22 -34.60
N LYS A 977 19.60 12.61 -35.06
CA LYS A 977 20.76 12.29 -34.21
C LYS A 977 21.67 13.49 -33.89
N LYS A 978 21.81 14.46 -34.82
CA LYS A 978 22.70 15.63 -34.68
C LYS A 978 21.93 16.94 -34.72
N GLY A 979 22.41 17.97 -34.02
CA GLY A 979 21.79 19.30 -33.95
C GLY A 979 21.08 19.62 -32.64
N ARG A 980 20.72 20.89 -32.44
CA ARG A 980 19.96 21.37 -31.27
C ARG A 980 18.45 21.19 -31.44
N LYS A 981 17.68 21.43 -30.38
CA LYS A 981 16.21 21.28 -30.38
C LYS A 981 15.56 22.01 -31.58
N PRO A 982 14.57 21.43 -32.28
CA PRO A 982 13.89 22.13 -33.38
C PRO A 982 13.36 23.51 -32.95
N GLY A 983 13.62 24.54 -33.76
CA GLY A 983 13.24 25.92 -33.45
C GLY A 983 13.52 26.90 -34.60
N ILE A 984 13.07 28.15 -34.42
CA ILE A 984 13.12 29.22 -35.44
C ILE A 984 14.45 30.02 -35.36
N TYR A 985 15.29 29.74 -34.37
CA TYR A 985 16.57 30.42 -34.15
C TYR A 985 17.62 29.98 -35.19
N LYS A 986 18.53 30.89 -35.54
CA LYS A 986 19.65 30.60 -36.45
C LYS A 986 20.72 29.79 -35.73
N TRP A 987 21.55 29.07 -36.49
CA TRP A 987 22.58 28.17 -35.92
C TRP A 987 23.55 28.87 -34.95
N PHE A 988 23.86 30.15 -35.16
CA PHE A 988 24.76 30.91 -34.26
C PHE A 988 24.04 31.53 -33.06
N GLU A 989 22.70 31.52 -33.01
CA GLU A 989 21.91 32.11 -31.93
C GLU A 989 21.75 31.13 -30.76
N ILE A 990 21.48 31.66 -29.56
CA ILE A 990 21.11 30.84 -28.40
C ILE A 990 19.74 30.17 -28.60
N GLN A 991 19.57 28.99 -28.01
CA GLN A 991 18.42 28.12 -28.28
C GLN A 991 17.07 28.75 -27.88
N ASP A 992 17.00 29.38 -26.70
CA ASP A 992 15.76 29.99 -26.18
C ASP A 992 15.84 31.53 -26.27
N ASN A 993 14.76 32.17 -26.75
CA ASN A 993 14.71 33.63 -26.83
C ASN A 993 14.75 34.25 -25.42
N THR A 994 15.78 35.04 -25.15
CA THR A 994 15.97 35.75 -23.88
C THR A 994 15.74 37.25 -24.10
N ALA A 995 14.47 37.64 -24.23
CA ALA A 995 14.09 39.05 -24.45
C ALA A 995 14.46 39.98 -23.27
N TYR A 996 14.61 39.42 -22.07
CA TYR A 996 14.92 40.12 -20.82
C TYR A 996 16.44 40.23 -20.53
N PHE A 997 17.29 40.19 -21.56
CA PHE A 997 18.74 40.15 -21.37
C PHE A 997 19.30 41.38 -20.61
N ASN A 998 18.69 42.56 -20.78
CA ASN A 998 19.09 43.77 -20.07
C ASN A 998 18.95 43.62 -18.53
N ASN A 999 17.99 42.82 -18.06
CA ASN A 999 17.78 42.60 -16.63
C ASN A 999 18.90 41.76 -15.98
N PHE A 1000 19.76 41.09 -16.77
CA PHE A 1000 20.97 40.48 -16.21
C PHE A 1000 22.02 41.53 -15.82
N LEU A 1001 21.97 42.75 -16.38
CA LEU A 1001 22.91 43.82 -16.06
C LEU A 1001 22.46 44.66 -14.85
N GLU A 1002 21.18 44.55 -14.49
CA GLU A 1002 20.63 45.21 -13.31
C GLU A 1002 21.01 44.48 -12.01
N PRO A 1003 21.02 45.18 -10.87
CA PRO A 1003 21.11 44.55 -9.55
C PRO A 1003 20.00 43.51 -9.37
N LYS A 1004 20.36 42.32 -8.91
CA LYS A 1004 19.44 41.18 -8.83
C LYS A 1004 19.83 40.21 -7.72
N ILE A 1005 18.85 39.43 -7.26
CA ILE A 1005 19.08 38.29 -6.38
C ILE A 1005 19.18 37.04 -7.25
N ILE A 1006 20.21 36.22 -7.06
CA ILE A 1006 20.46 35.00 -7.83
C ILE A 1006 20.43 33.76 -6.93
N TRP A 1007 19.95 32.63 -7.42
CA TRP A 1007 19.97 31.35 -6.70
C TRP A 1007 20.04 30.13 -7.60
N ILE A 1008 20.50 29.01 -7.04
CA ILE A 1008 20.61 27.71 -7.70
C ILE A 1008 19.29 26.92 -7.64
N GLU A 1009 18.96 26.19 -8.70
CA GLU A 1009 17.73 25.37 -8.77
C GLU A 1009 17.73 24.18 -7.80
N ILE A 1010 18.85 23.49 -7.60
CA ILE A 1010 18.90 22.27 -6.77
C ILE A 1010 19.86 22.51 -5.61
N SER A 1011 19.32 22.51 -4.38
CA SER A 1011 20.08 22.81 -3.17
C SER A 1011 19.50 22.07 -1.96
N ASP A 1012 20.32 21.86 -0.94
CA ASP A 1012 19.92 21.38 0.39
C ASP A 1012 19.32 22.49 1.25
N ARG A 1013 19.75 23.74 1.07
CA ARG A 1013 19.26 24.95 1.77
C ARG A 1013 19.15 26.16 0.84
N ALA A 1014 18.51 27.25 1.29
CA ALA A 1014 18.50 28.51 0.56
C ALA A 1014 19.93 29.01 0.29
N ASN A 1015 20.24 29.19 -1.00
CA ASN A 1015 21.50 29.71 -1.51
C ASN A 1015 21.21 30.93 -2.39
N TYR A 1016 20.72 32.02 -1.77
CA TYR A 1016 20.51 33.29 -2.44
C TYR A 1016 21.75 34.18 -2.27
N ALA A 1017 22.16 34.84 -3.35
CA ALA A 1017 23.22 35.84 -3.36
C ALA A 1017 22.76 37.12 -4.08
N TYR A 1018 23.34 38.26 -3.73
CA TYR A 1018 23.06 39.55 -4.34
C TYR A 1018 24.13 39.86 -5.38
N ASP A 1019 23.74 40.09 -6.63
CA ASP A 1019 24.66 40.41 -7.72
C ASP A 1019 24.37 41.79 -8.29
N GLU A 1020 25.34 42.68 -8.14
CA GLU A 1020 25.36 44.05 -8.70
C GLU A 1020 26.31 44.20 -9.89
N ASN A 1021 27.08 43.15 -10.22
CA ASN A 1021 28.15 43.18 -11.22
C ASN A 1021 27.71 42.69 -12.61
N GLY A 1022 26.41 42.49 -12.82
CA GLY A 1022 25.85 42.19 -14.13
C GLY A 1022 26.16 40.78 -14.68
N HIS A 1023 26.27 39.76 -13.82
CA HIS A 1023 26.58 38.39 -14.26
C HIS A 1023 25.41 37.70 -14.96
N PHE A 1024 25.72 37.00 -16.05
CA PHE A 1024 24.80 36.09 -16.72
C PHE A 1024 24.75 34.75 -15.98
N LEU A 1025 23.61 34.06 -16.05
CA LEU A 1025 23.38 32.79 -15.36
C LEU A 1025 23.08 31.67 -16.35
N THR A 1026 23.54 30.47 -16.06
CA THR A 1026 23.08 29.25 -16.77
C THR A 1026 21.64 28.88 -16.39
N ASN A 1027 20.97 28.07 -17.21
CA ASN A 1027 19.61 27.54 -16.97
C ASN A 1027 19.41 26.71 -15.67
N SER A 1028 20.50 26.45 -14.93
CA SER A 1028 20.52 25.81 -13.60
C SER A 1028 20.32 26.78 -12.44
N ALA A 1029 20.16 28.06 -12.73
CA ALA A 1029 19.94 29.13 -11.78
C ALA A 1029 18.80 30.06 -12.24
N TYR A 1030 18.25 30.79 -11.28
CA TYR A 1030 17.19 31.78 -11.47
C TYR A 1030 17.62 33.11 -10.85
N PHE A 1031 16.94 34.18 -11.23
CA PHE A 1031 17.14 35.48 -10.63
C PHE A 1031 15.85 36.28 -10.49
N LEU A 1032 15.89 37.23 -9.56
CA LEU A 1032 14.82 38.16 -9.22
C LEU A 1032 15.36 39.58 -9.40
N SER A 1033 14.72 40.36 -10.28
CA SER A 1033 14.97 41.79 -10.47
C SER A 1033 13.77 42.60 -9.98
N GLY A 1034 14.02 43.82 -9.50
CA GLY A 1034 12.98 44.73 -9.01
C GLY A 1034 13.44 45.63 -7.86
N LYS A 1035 12.48 46.07 -7.04
CA LYS A 1035 12.71 46.92 -5.85
C LYS A 1035 12.93 46.09 -4.59
N HIS A 1036 13.40 46.71 -3.50
CA HIS A 1036 13.54 46.10 -2.17
C HIS A 1036 14.48 44.88 -2.09
N LEU A 1037 15.39 44.70 -3.04
CA LEU A 1037 16.21 43.47 -3.15
C LEU A 1037 17.04 43.17 -1.89
N LYS A 1038 17.64 44.18 -1.26
CA LYS A 1038 18.42 44.00 -0.03
C LYS A 1038 17.55 43.55 1.15
N TYR A 1039 16.33 44.08 1.28
CA TYR A 1039 15.38 43.57 2.26
C TYR A 1039 14.92 42.14 1.93
N LEU A 1040 14.59 41.84 0.67
CA LEU A 1040 14.11 40.53 0.26
C LEU A 1040 15.16 39.43 0.48
N ILE A 1041 16.44 39.67 0.16
CA ILE A 1041 17.50 38.68 0.41
C ILE A 1041 17.71 38.43 1.92
N SER A 1042 17.44 39.43 2.76
CA SER A 1042 17.50 39.27 4.22
C SER A 1042 16.50 38.21 4.72
N VAL A 1043 15.26 38.26 4.22
CA VAL A 1043 14.22 37.30 4.58
C VAL A 1043 14.41 35.97 3.85
N LEU A 1044 14.77 35.98 2.57
CA LEU A 1044 14.95 34.75 1.76
C LEU A 1044 16.06 33.83 2.26
N ASN A 1045 17.13 34.40 2.84
CA ASN A 1045 18.19 33.62 3.49
C ASN A 1045 17.90 33.35 4.98
N SER A 1046 16.72 33.65 5.52
CA SER A 1046 16.40 33.37 6.92
C SER A 1046 16.00 31.91 7.15
N SER A 1047 16.13 31.45 8.41
CA SER A 1047 15.63 30.15 8.87
C SER A 1047 14.12 30.04 8.71
N VAL A 1048 13.37 31.13 8.89
CA VAL A 1048 11.89 31.13 8.73
C VAL A 1048 11.51 30.84 7.27
N ALA A 1049 12.18 31.49 6.31
CA ALA A 1049 11.93 31.26 4.90
C ALA A 1049 12.36 29.85 4.45
N ASP A 1050 13.52 29.36 4.91
CA ASP A 1050 13.98 27.99 4.67
C ASP A 1050 12.93 26.97 5.19
N TYR A 1051 12.43 27.16 6.42
CA TYR A 1051 11.42 26.30 7.04
C TYR A 1051 10.13 26.28 6.22
N TYR A 1052 9.56 27.45 5.92
CA TYR A 1052 8.32 27.52 5.16
C TYR A 1052 8.48 26.94 3.74
N PHE A 1053 9.62 27.22 3.08
CA PHE A 1053 9.94 26.65 1.78
C PHE A 1053 10.00 25.11 1.82
N PHE A 1054 10.53 24.54 2.90
CA PHE A 1054 10.59 23.08 3.07
C PHE A 1054 9.21 22.44 3.20
N GLN A 1055 8.22 23.17 3.73
CA GLN A 1055 6.83 22.73 3.87
C GLN A 1055 6.07 22.71 2.54
N ILE A 1056 6.40 23.60 1.59
CA ILE A 1056 5.70 23.70 0.30
C ILE A 1056 6.37 22.91 -0.83
N THR A 1057 7.57 22.36 -0.61
CA THR A 1057 8.37 21.70 -1.65
C THR A 1057 8.51 20.19 -1.46
N ALA A 1058 8.30 19.43 -2.53
CA ALA A 1058 8.57 17.99 -2.55
C ALA A 1058 10.08 17.71 -2.38
N LYS A 1059 10.44 16.74 -1.51
CA LYS A 1059 11.83 16.28 -1.35
C LYS A 1059 12.25 15.46 -2.57
N ILE A 1060 13.44 15.72 -3.13
CA ILE A 1060 14.04 14.88 -4.19
C ILE A 1060 14.85 13.74 -3.52
N ALA A 1061 15.14 12.67 -4.25
CA ALA A 1061 16.08 11.64 -3.84
C ALA A 1061 17.42 12.25 -3.40
N GLY A 1062 17.95 11.82 -2.25
CA GLY A 1062 19.19 12.34 -1.67
C GLY A 1062 19.05 13.59 -0.79
N GLY A 1063 17.83 13.97 -0.37
CA GLY A 1063 17.60 15.03 0.63
C GLY A 1063 17.59 16.47 0.07
N ARG A 1064 18.00 16.67 -1.19
CA ARG A 1064 17.99 17.99 -1.86
C ARG A 1064 16.59 18.42 -2.26
N LYS A 1065 16.38 19.73 -2.36
CA LYS A 1065 15.14 20.41 -2.76
C LYS A 1065 15.32 21.12 -4.11
N ARG A 1066 14.19 21.42 -4.78
CA ARG A 1066 14.17 22.15 -6.05
C ARG A 1066 13.59 23.56 -5.88
N TYR A 1067 14.44 24.58 -5.94
CA TYR A 1067 14.16 26.00 -5.88
C TYR A 1067 13.75 26.56 -7.25
N THR A 1068 12.69 25.99 -7.83
CA THR A 1068 12.08 26.56 -9.04
C THR A 1068 11.26 27.80 -8.72
N LYS A 1069 11.07 28.64 -9.74
CA LYS A 1069 10.20 29.83 -9.71
C LYS A 1069 8.86 29.57 -9.01
N GLN A 1070 8.15 28.49 -9.36
CA GLN A 1070 6.81 28.21 -8.83
C GLN A 1070 6.74 28.13 -7.30
N TYR A 1071 7.81 27.68 -6.64
CA TYR A 1071 7.84 27.49 -5.20
C TYR A 1071 8.34 28.75 -4.49
N VAL A 1072 9.40 29.37 -5.01
CA VAL A 1072 9.96 30.61 -4.43
C VAL A 1072 8.93 31.74 -4.45
N GLU A 1073 8.11 31.80 -5.50
CA GLU A 1073 7.01 32.76 -5.63
C GLU A 1073 5.94 32.66 -4.53
N GLN A 1074 5.84 31.53 -3.81
CA GLN A 1074 4.85 31.31 -2.76
C GLN A 1074 5.33 31.67 -1.35
N ILE A 1075 6.60 32.04 -1.18
CA ILE A 1075 7.14 32.40 0.13
C ILE A 1075 6.45 33.70 0.60
N PRO A 1076 5.81 33.74 1.78
CA PRO A 1076 5.20 34.94 2.32
C PRO A 1076 6.28 35.82 2.97
N ILE A 1077 6.41 37.07 2.53
CA ILE A 1077 7.35 38.05 3.08
C ILE A 1077 6.57 39.21 3.71
N PRO A 1078 6.84 39.60 4.97
CA PRO A 1078 6.25 40.75 5.62
C PRO A 1078 6.50 42.03 4.81
N PHE A 1079 5.45 42.82 4.62
CA PHE A 1079 5.57 44.12 3.98
C PHE A 1079 5.77 45.19 5.05
N ILE A 1080 6.96 45.79 5.10
CA ILE A 1080 7.32 46.88 6.02
C ILE A 1080 7.65 48.16 5.25
N GLN A 1081 7.49 49.32 5.89
CA GLN A 1081 7.75 50.61 5.26
C GLN A 1081 9.24 50.79 4.94
N LYS A 1082 9.57 51.64 3.95
CA LYS A 1082 10.94 51.78 3.45
C LYS A 1082 11.93 52.23 4.53
N GLU A 1083 11.47 53.05 5.47
CA GLU A 1083 12.26 53.54 6.61
C GLU A 1083 12.61 52.40 7.58
N GLU A 1084 11.72 51.42 7.75
CA GLU A 1084 11.92 50.26 8.60
C GLU A 1084 12.79 49.17 7.93
N GLN A 1085 12.97 49.24 6.60
CA GLN A 1085 13.87 48.34 5.87
C GLN A 1085 15.35 48.69 6.05
N ILE A 1086 15.65 49.96 6.37
CA ILE A 1086 17.03 50.49 6.43
C ILE A 1086 17.97 49.64 7.31
N PRO A 1087 17.59 49.20 8.53
CA PRO A 1087 18.46 48.36 9.35
C PRO A 1087 18.79 47.01 8.69
N TYR A 1088 17.82 46.39 8.00
CA TYR A 1088 18.02 45.13 7.29
C TYR A 1088 18.96 45.32 6.09
N GLU A 1089 18.76 46.39 5.31
CA GLU A 1089 19.62 46.69 4.16
C GLU A 1089 21.08 46.93 4.59
N LYS A 1090 21.30 47.71 5.66
CA LYS A 1090 22.64 47.95 6.22
C LYS A 1090 23.30 46.65 6.72
N LEU A 1091 22.55 45.78 7.40
CA LEU A 1091 23.07 44.50 7.87
C LEU A 1091 23.40 43.54 6.73
N VAL A 1092 22.62 43.55 5.65
CA VAL A 1092 22.93 42.75 4.45
C VAL A 1092 24.27 43.19 3.85
N ASP A 1093 24.54 44.50 3.79
CA ASP A 1093 25.83 45.00 3.31
C ASP A 1093 26.99 44.51 4.20
N TYR A 1094 26.78 44.49 5.53
CA TYR A 1094 27.77 43.95 6.46
C TYR A 1094 27.98 42.44 6.25
N VAL A 1095 26.92 41.68 6.07
CA VAL A 1095 26.99 40.21 5.88
C VAL A 1095 27.69 39.87 4.57
N ILE A 1096 27.38 40.55 3.46
CA ILE A 1096 28.01 40.31 2.15
C ILE A 1096 29.50 40.64 2.22
N LEU A 1097 29.88 41.78 2.81
CA LEU A 1097 31.28 42.16 2.93
C LEU A 1097 32.04 41.26 3.92
N ALA A 1098 31.43 40.93 5.06
CA ALA A 1098 32.04 40.04 6.04
C ALA A 1098 32.27 38.63 5.49
N LYS A 1099 31.32 38.11 4.68
CA LYS A 1099 31.46 36.78 4.05
C LYS A 1099 32.60 36.71 3.05
N SER A 1100 32.88 37.81 2.37
CA SER A 1100 33.90 37.85 1.31
C SER A 1100 35.30 38.17 1.85
N LYS A 1101 35.41 38.99 2.91
CA LYS A 1101 36.71 39.57 3.33
C LYS A 1101 36.99 39.61 4.84
N ALA A 1102 36.02 39.34 5.72
CA ALA A 1102 36.23 39.36 7.17
C ALA A 1102 36.32 37.95 7.77
N ASP A 1103 36.59 37.88 9.08
CA ASP A 1103 36.63 36.62 9.83
C ASP A 1103 35.28 35.92 9.86
N GLU A 1104 35.31 34.58 9.80
CA GLU A 1104 34.11 33.74 9.78
C GLU A 1104 33.20 33.96 11.01
N ILE A 1105 33.81 34.31 12.16
CA ILE A 1105 33.11 34.60 13.41
C ILE A 1105 32.22 35.85 13.26
N VAL A 1106 32.76 36.91 12.65
CA VAL A 1106 32.05 38.18 12.44
C VAL A 1106 30.88 37.97 11.47
N PHE A 1107 31.11 37.24 10.38
CA PHE A 1107 30.06 36.85 9.44
C PHE A 1107 28.93 36.06 10.13
N LYS A 1108 29.26 35.03 10.92
CA LYS A 1108 28.26 34.20 11.62
C LYS A 1108 27.44 35.01 12.62
N PHE A 1109 28.05 35.97 13.30
CA PHE A 1109 27.34 36.85 14.22
C PHE A 1109 26.30 37.72 13.51
N PHE A 1110 26.69 38.42 12.43
CA PHE A 1110 25.74 39.25 11.67
C PHE A 1110 24.68 38.43 10.94
N GLU A 1111 25.01 37.22 10.44
CA GLU A 1111 24.01 36.29 9.90
C GLU A 1111 22.99 35.88 10.96
N SER A 1112 23.44 35.56 12.18
CA SER A 1112 22.56 35.18 13.30
C SER A 1112 21.71 36.36 13.79
N LEU A 1113 22.27 37.57 13.81
CA LEU A 1113 21.56 38.80 14.15
C LEU A 1113 20.44 39.08 13.14
N LEU A 1114 20.73 38.96 11.85
CA LEU A 1114 19.75 39.16 10.79
C LEU A 1114 18.65 38.09 10.85
N ASP A 1115 19.00 36.82 11.09
CA ASP A 1115 18.03 35.75 11.29
C ASP A 1115 17.10 36.03 12.49
N ALA A 1116 17.65 36.51 13.60
CA ALA A 1116 16.89 36.86 14.80
C ALA A 1116 15.94 38.05 14.58
N LEU A 1117 16.37 39.07 13.82
CA LEU A 1117 15.50 40.17 13.39
C LEU A 1117 14.35 39.71 12.47
N VAL A 1118 14.58 38.68 11.66
CA VAL A 1118 13.51 38.09 10.85
C VAL A 1118 12.53 37.31 11.72
N PHE A 1119 12.99 36.59 12.75
CA PHE A 1119 12.07 36.00 13.73
C PHE A 1119 11.21 37.06 14.42
N GLU A 1120 11.77 38.21 14.79
CA GLU A 1120 11.02 39.34 15.39
C GLU A 1120 9.94 39.89 14.45
N LEU A 1121 10.15 39.85 13.13
CA LEU A 1121 9.14 40.26 12.15
C LEU A 1121 7.94 39.31 12.08
N TYR A 1122 8.17 38.00 12.13
CA TYR A 1122 7.10 37.01 12.01
C TYR A 1122 6.39 36.73 13.34
N PHE A 1123 7.11 36.80 14.47
CA PHE A 1123 6.61 36.45 15.82
C PHE A 1123 6.84 37.60 16.84
N PRO A 1124 6.26 38.80 16.60
CA PRO A 1124 6.56 39.97 17.41
C PRO A 1124 6.03 39.87 18.86
N GLU A 1125 4.86 39.26 19.06
CA GLU A 1125 4.25 39.14 20.40
C GLU A 1125 5.01 38.13 21.26
N GLU A 1126 5.40 37.01 20.66
CA GLU A 1126 6.14 35.92 21.30
C GLU A 1126 7.53 36.41 21.72
N ILE A 1127 8.24 37.10 20.84
CA ILE A 1127 9.57 37.65 21.14
C ILE A 1127 9.51 38.78 22.18
N LYS A 1128 8.49 39.63 22.12
CA LYS A 1128 8.25 40.68 23.12
C LYS A 1128 7.92 40.09 24.48
N SER A 1129 7.08 39.06 24.55
CA SER A 1129 6.75 38.37 25.81
C SER A 1129 7.96 37.70 26.44
N ALA A 1130 8.89 37.20 25.63
CA ALA A 1130 10.15 36.63 26.08
C ALA A 1130 11.21 37.69 26.44
N GLY A 1131 10.92 38.98 26.23
CA GLY A 1131 11.83 40.10 26.52
C GLY A 1131 13.04 40.19 25.58
N LYS A 1132 12.95 39.63 24.36
CA LYS A 1132 14.07 39.44 23.42
C LYS A 1132 14.03 40.35 22.19
N GLU A 1133 13.31 41.46 22.24
CA GLU A 1133 13.27 42.45 21.15
C GLU A 1133 14.69 42.96 20.84
N ILE A 1134 15.12 42.82 19.59
CA ILE A 1134 16.47 43.15 19.11
C ILE A 1134 16.48 44.51 18.45
N LEU A 1135 15.44 44.83 17.67
CA LEU A 1135 15.38 46.05 16.86
C LEU A 1135 15.53 47.31 17.73
N LYS A 1136 14.92 47.32 18.92
CA LYS A 1136 14.99 48.44 19.88
C LYS A 1136 16.39 48.70 20.45
N HIS A 1137 17.27 47.70 20.43
CA HIS A 1137 18.61 47.74 21.04
C HIS A 1137 19.73 47.83 20.01
N LEU A 1138 19.41 47.83 18.71
CA LEU A 1138 20.39 47.84 17.63
C LEU A 1138 21.17 49.16 17.57
N GLY A 1139 20.50 50.28 17.87
CA GLY A 1139 21.03 51.64 17.65
C GLY A 1139 21.14 51.99 16.16
N ASP A 1140 21.70 53.17 15.83
CA ASP A 1140 21.93 53.54 14.44
C ASP A 1140 23.21 52.88 13.90
N LEU A 1141 23.04 51.98 12.92
CA LEU A 1141 24.14 51.29 12.25
C LEU A 1141 24.84 52.24 11.27
N LYS A 1142 26.19 52.25 11.29
CA LYS A 1142 27.00 53.10 10.41
C LYS A 1142 26.92 52.62 8.94
N PRO A 1143 26.47 53.42 7.97
CA PRO A 1143 26.40 52.97 6.59
C PRO A 1143 27.79 52.69 6.01
N ILE A 1144 27.86 51.71 5.11
CA ILE A 1144 29.04 51.43 4.28
C ILE A 1144 28.71 51.90 2.86
N THR A 1145 29.55 52.74 2.27
CA THR A 1145 29.37 53.25 0.90
C THR A 1145 30.54 52.84 0.01
N ASP A 1146 30.29 52.76 -1.29
CA ASP A 1146 31.29 52.34 -2.28
C ASP A 1146 32.49 53.29 -2.40
N GLU A 1147 32.32 54.55 -1.98
CA GLU A 1147 33.37 55.57 -1.96
C GLU A 1147 34.41 55.36 -0.84
N MET A 1148 34.12 54.48 0.13
CA MET A 1148 35.02 54.19 1.25
C MET A 1148 36.11 53.19 0.85
N SER A 1149 37.33 53.37 1.34
CA SER A 1149 38.38 52.35 1.19
C SER A 1149 37.98 51.07 1.92
N GLU A 1150 38.36 49.93 1.37
CA GLU A 1150 38.03 48.61 1.91
C GLU A 1150 38.45 48.45 3.39
N GLU A 1151 39.60 49.02 3.77
CA GLU A 1151 40.08 49.06 5.16
C GLU A 1151 39.12 49.79 6.10
N LYS A 1152 38.52 50.91 5.65
CA LYS A 1152 37.53 51.64 6.43
C LYS A 1152 36.22 50.88 6.58
N LYS A 1153 35.79 50.18 5.52
CA LYS A 1153 34.57 49.36 5.56
C LYS A 1153 34.72 48.22 6.58
N LEU A 1154 35.85 47.52 6.54
CA LEU A 1154 36.15 46.44 7.49
C LEU A 1154 36.30 46.97 8.93
N ALA A 1155 36.92 48.13 9.13
CA ALA A 1155 37.02 48.75 10.45
C ALA A 1155 35.64 49.11 11.05
N ILE A 1156 34.68 49.56 10.23
CA ILE A 1156 33.30 49.82 10.68
C ILE A 1156 32.62 48.51 11.11
N ILE A 1157 32.71 47.46 10.28
CA ILE A 1157 32.12 46.15 10.60
C ILE A 1157 32.71 45.60 11.90
N GLN A 1158 34.03 45.70 12.08
CA GLN A 1158 34.71 45.24 13.27
C GLN A 1158 34.28 46.03 14.51
N SER A 1159 34.17 47.36 14.40
CA SER A 1159 33.70 48.23 15.50
C SER A 1159 32.26 47.93 15.90
N GLU A 1160 31.36 47.71 14.95
CA GLU A 1160 29.97 47.35 15.23
C GLU A 1160 29.86 45.94 15.80
N TYR A 1161 30.69 45.00 15.33
CA TYR A 1161 30.79 43.67 15.90
C TYR A 1161 31.22 43.74 17.37
N GLU A 1162 32.27 44.48 17.71
CA GLU A 1162 32.74 44.63 19.10
C GLU A 1162 31.68 45.25 20.01
N ARG A 1163 30.90 46.21 19.50
CA ARG A 1163 29.79 46.84 20.24
C ARG A 1163 28.66 45.86 20.51
N LEU A 1164 28.17 45.18 19.48
CA LEU A 1164 26.97 44.34 19.54
C LEU A 1164 27.24 42.95 20.11
N SER A 1165 28.46 42.44 19.97
CA SER A 1165 28.89 41.15 20.50
C SER A 1165 29.40 41.22 21.94
N HIS A 1166 29.34 42.38 22.60
CA HIS A 1166 29.74 42.47 24.01
C HIS A 1166 28.83 41.56 24.88
N PRO A 1167 29.38 40.77 25.83
CA PRO A 1167 28.61 39.77 26.60
C PRO A 1167 27.38 40.33 27.33
N ASN A 1168 27.44 41.59 27.75
CA ASN A 1168 26.34 42.26 28.45
C ASN A 1168 25.38 43.03 27.51
N HIS A 1169 25.61 43.00 26.19
CA HIS A 1169 24.76 43.71 25.24
C HIS A 1169 23.43 42.95 25.05
N PRO A 1170 22.26 43.60 25.16
CA PRO A 1170 20.96 42.93 25.04
C PRO A 1170 20.79 42.13 23.75
N VAL A 1171 21.32 42.64 22.63
CA VAL A 1171 21.31 41.96 21.32
C VAL A 1171 21.99 40.60 21.35
N ARG A 1172 23.19 40.49 21.96
CA ARG A 1172 23.91 39.23 22.05
C ARG A 1172 23.16 38.21 22.92
N ILE A 1173 22.65 38.66 24.07
CA ILE A 1173 21.87 37.82 24.97
C ILE A 1173 20.61 37.29 24.26
N ALA A 1174 19.91 38.15 23.51
CA ALA A 1174 18.74 37.76 22.75
C ALA A 1174 19.05 36.70 21.68
N ILE A 1175 20.17 36.84 20.94
CA ILE A 1175 20.61 35.85 19.93
C ILE A 1175 20.94 34.50 20.58
N GLU A 1176 21.73 34.50 21.66
CA GLU A 1176 22.18 33.26 22.33
C GLU A 1176 21.03 32.52 23.02
N THR A 1177 20.01 33.25 23.50
CA THR A 1177 18.86 32.67 24.21
C THR A 1177 17.62 32.49 23.33
N LEU A 1178 17.68 32.80 22.04
CA LEU A 1178 16.51 32.81 21.15
C LEU A 1178 15.77 31.46 21.10
N ASP A 1179 16.50 30.35 21.27
CA ASP A 1179 15.94 28.98 21.32
C ASP A 1179 14.99 28.72 22.51
N SER A 1180 14.92 29.63 23.48
CA SER A 1180 13.92 29.54 24.55
C SER A 1180 12.51 30.00 24.11
N VAL A 1181 12.38 30.62 22.92
CA VAL A 1181 11.08 30.89 22.29
C VAL A 1181 10.65 29.61 21.57
N GLU A 1182 9.43 29.13 21.84
CA GLU A 1182 8.99 27.80 21.41
C GLU A 1182 8.92 27.69 19.87
N GLU A 1183 8.41 28.71 19.20
CA GLU A 1183 8.29 28.79 17.74
C GLU A 1183 9.66 28.75 17.07
N VAL A 1184 10.64 29.47 17.62
CA VAL A 1184 12.02 29.51 17.13
C VAL A 1184 12.66 28.13 17.24
N ARG A 1185 12.48 27.46 18.38
CA ARG A 1185 13.01 26.11 18.60
C ARG A 1185 12.42 25.12 17.62
N ILE A 1186 11.09 25.12 17.43
CA ILE A 1186 10.41 24.20 16.49
C ILE A 1186 10.93 24.42 15.06
N ILE A 1187 11.06 25.67 14.61
CA ILE A 1187 11.57 26.00 13.28
C ILE A 1187 13.02 25.52 13.11
N ARG A 1188 13.89 25.76 14.10
CA ARG A 1188 15.30 25.35 14.05
C ARG A 1188 15.48 23.83 14.14
N GLU A 1189 14.66 23.14 14.93
CA GLU A 1189 14.66 21.67 15.01
C GLU A 1189 14.20 21.03 13.71
N ALA A 1190 13.18 21.57 13.05
CA ALA A 1190 12.68 21.06 11.77
C ALA A 1190 13.67 21.23 10.59
N LEU A 1191 14.65 22.14 10.72
CA LEU A 1191 15.70 22.37 9.73
C LEU A 1191 16.96 21.52 9.95
N LYS A 1192 17.10 20.86 11.09
CA LYS A 1192 18.17 19.89 11.38
C LYS A 1192 17.82 18.53 10.82
#